data_AF-A0A948V2K7-F1
#
_entry.id   AF-A0A948V2K7-F1
#
_cell.length_a   1.000
_cell.length_b   1.000
_cell.length_c   1.000
_cell.angle_alpha   90.00
_cell.angle_beta   90.00
_cell.angle_gamma   90.00
#
_symmetry.space_group_name_H-M   'P 1'
#
loop_
_entity.id
_entity.type
_entity.pdbx_description
1 polymer ?
#
loop_
_entity_poly.entity_id
_entity_poly.type
_entity_poly.pdbx_seq_one_letter_code
_entity_poly.pdbx_strand_id
1 'polypeptide(L)'
;MHKRLIILLFLLTTLLSAADEQMVPAHKEWLDLVNPIMTKTEKDVFSRLKSTREREQFIRLFWKRRDPLPDTEANEFQDEYMERVRYADRHFGRSGVKRGSRTDRGFFYLLLGPPLDRQSYATQSQIWPLELWHYKGEQQYGLPAYFYLIFFQPEGLGEYKLYSPGVDGPERLMIPGMAEKSLTRQVAYQSLKNISGELAAASLTYLPGENPGLSTSSLSSNTVIANVGELAEKKFNDAYARHFLYYNEFVETEYTHDYINCDSQVKIFESDGQPFIHWSIEPDKLNMSSHDGNYYASIQVVLRLEDRAGGLVYEKEENITITITPEERERFERRPMAFQDMLPAAPGDYKIFLLLQNRTAKNFTSFDTVLHVPGSSKNPTLSPLLLYQSSERLNPEQQGKLKAFTFDGTQYVFSSRNSIPSDQPAGVFGQVAGLDTEGEYRLDLQFYNLDRSEYMHSIELPLRSILQKDGKGIDTGFLDLKQLPPGYYRVDVNLTDKNSGPLSKQTINFILMTRAASLLPRVFSKLHPRFPHPEHLETLASQYFMSGRYDQARDAAEKRLQMQDSLNGRLLLSRIQFGLQNYEEALRLSIPIYRQTFDREAGKTAAASYAALNNWSEAVVLLEDLLKEAQEIPVLNLAGECYLKLNQIQRALPFLQKSLQLNPDQPAIRELLKEAERKKQPDMLK
;
A
#
# COMPACT_ATOMS: atom_id res chain seq x y z
N MET A 1 33.82 -14.00 11.58
CA MET A 1 32.43 -13.56 11.30
C MET A 1 32.13 -12.16 11.84
N HIS A 2 32.44 -11.83 13.10
CA HIS A 2 32.11 -10.52 13.70
C HIS A 2 32.76 -9.30 13.01
N LYS A 3 34.03 -9.39 12.58
CA LYS A 3 34.70 -8.33 11.78
C LYS A 3 33.95 -7.93 10.50
N ARG A 4 33.29 -8.90 9.86
CA ARG A 4 32.56 -8.67 8.60
C ARG A 4 31.24 -7.93 8.83
N LEU A 5 30.60 -8.11 9.99
CA LEU A 5 29.30 -7.53 10.29
C LEU A 5 29.39 -6.02 10.58
N ILE A 6 30.43 -5.59 11.32
CA ILE A 6 30.66 -4.17 11.68
C ILE A 6 31.02 -3.34 10.43
N ILE A 7 31.90 -3.89 9.59
CA ILE A 7 32.41 -3.22 8.39
C ILE A 7 31.34 -3.16 7.27
N LEU A 8 30.45 -4.16 7.18
CA LEU A 8 29.34 -4.15 6.21
C LEU A 8 28.18 -3.25 6.65
N LEU A 9 27.86 -3.18 7.97
CA LEU A 9 26.88 -2.23 8.50
C LEU A 9 27.32 -0.77 8.32
N PHE A 10 28.62 -0.50 8.25
CA PHE A 10 29.20 0.84 8.13
C PHE A 10 28.79 1.61 6.86
N LEU A 11 28.44 0.90 5.79
CA LEU A 11 28.09 1.48 4.48
C LEU A 11 26.59 1.40 4.15
N LEU A 12 25.78 0.79 5.01
CA LEU A 12 24.41 0.36 4.70
C LEU A 12 23.31 0.94 5.60
N THR A 13 23.62 1.82 6.56
CA THR A 13 22.61 2.27 7.54
C THR A 13 22.24 3.75 7.42
N THR A 14 21.08 4.00 6.84
CA THR A 14 20.14 5.05 7.29
C THR A 14 18.80 4.38 7.58
N LEU A 15 18.70 3.70 8.73
CA LEU A 15 17.41 3.28 9.29
C LEU A 15 17.52 3.47 10.81
N LEU A 16 16.99 4.59 11.31
CA LEU A 16 16.62 4.69 12.71
C LEU A 16 15.51 3.66 12.93
N SER A 17 15.85 2.49 13.49
CA SER A 17 14.82 1.62 14.06
C SER A 17 14.25 2.32 15.29
N ALA A 18 13.09 2.97 15.15
CA ALA A 18 12.30 3.39 16.29
C ALA A 18 12.02 2.16 17.17
N ALA A 19 12.39 2.23 18.45
CA ALA A 19 12.11 1.17 19.41
C ALA A 19 10.59 0.94 19.51
N ASP A 20 10.18 -0.32 19.64
CA ASP A 20 8.78 -0.71 19.73
C ASP A 20 8.21 -0.26 21.09
N GLU A 21 7.32 0.73 21.08
CA GLU A 21 6.69 1.27 22.29
C GLU A 21 5.40 0.47 22.59
N GLN A 22 5.31 -0.09 23.80
CA GLN A 22 4.10 -0.81 24.22
C GLN A 22 2.87 0.10 24.17
N MET A 23 1.79 -0.40 23.56
CA MET A 23 0.53 0.32 23.41
C MET A 23 -0.05 0.71 24.78
N VAL A 24 -0.25 2.01 25.00
CA VAL A 24 -0.80 2.57 26.24
C VAL A 24 -2.27 2.17 26.45
N PRO A 25 -2.76 2.12 27.71
CA PRO A 25 -4.14 1.72 28.00
C PRO A 25 -5.22 2.52 27.25
N ALA A 26 -4.99 3.83 27.05
CA ALA A 26 -5.92 4.70 26.32
C ALA A 26 -6.11 4.28 24.85
N HIS A 27 -5.06 3.83 24.17
CA HIS A 27 -5.15 3.34 22.79
C HIS A 27 -5.88 2.00 22.69
N LYS A 28 -5.72 1.13 23.68
CA LYS A 28 -6.49 -0.13 23.78
C LYS A 28 -7.97 0.16 24.00
N GLU A 29 -8.28 1.10 24.90
CA GLU A 29 -9.66 1.51 25.16
C GLU A 29 -10.31 2.15 23.93
N TRP A 30 -9.59 3.02 23.22
CA TRP A 30 -10.04 3.61 21.96
C TRP A 30 -10.32 2.52 20.93
N LEU A 31 -9.39 1.57 20.71
CA LEU A 31 -9.54 0.49 19.74
C LEU A 31 -10.78 -0.37 20.03
N ASP A 32 -11.00 -0.74 21.30
CA ASP A 32 -12.19 -1.48 21.74
C ASP A 32 -13.47 -0.69 21.44
N LEU A 33 -13.45 0.61 21.68
CA LEU A 33 -14.60 1.51 21.53
C LEU A 33 -15.00 1.69 20.07
N VAL A 34 -14.04 1.86 19.16
CA VAL A 34 -14.30 2.09 17.73
C VAL A 34 -14.37 0.81 16.90
N ASN A 35 -14.08 -0.37 17.48
CA ASN A 35 -14.12 -1.65 16.79
C ASN A 35 -15.41 -1.91 15.97
N PRO A 36 -16.62 -1.49 16.39
CA PRO A 36 -17.83 -1.65 15.56
C PRO A 36 -17.80 -0.88 14.23
N ILE A 37 -17.03 0.20 14.12
CA ILE A 37 -17.00 1.08 12.94
C ILE A 37 -15.63 1.09 12.24
N MET A 38 -14.70 0.23 12.66
CA MET A 38 -13.34 0.13 12.14
C MET A 38 -13.24 -0.98 11.10
N THR A 39 -12.57 -0.72 9.98
CA THR A 39 -12.30 -1.75 8.97
C THR A 39 -11.18 -2.69 9.40
N LYS A 40 -11.11 -3.88 8.79
CA LYS A 40 -10.03 -4.86 8.99
C LYS A 40 -8.68 -4.24 8.66
N THR A 41 -8.59 -3.49 7.56
CA THR A 41 -7.38 -2.77 7.15
C THR A 41 -6.94 -1.77 8.23
N GLU A 42 -7.86 -0.95 8.73
CA GLU A 42 -7.56 0.05 9.77
C GLU A 42 -7.05 -0.64 11.05
N LYS A 43 -7.69 -1.73 11.47
CA LYS A 43 -7.30 -2.51 12.64
C LYS A 43 -5.91 -3.13 12.49
N ASP A 44 -5.64 -3.74 11.34
CA ASP A 44 -4.35 -4.35 11.03
C ASP A 44 -3.23 -3.31 11.03
N VAL A 45 -3.46 -2.16 10.38
CA VAL A 45 -2.49 -1.06 10.33
C VAL A 45 -2.24 -0.50 11.72
N PHE A 46 -3.29 -0.20 12.49
CA PHE A 46 -3.16 0.34 13.85
C PHE A 46 -2.36 -0.60 14.76
N SER A 47 -2.52 -1.91 14.61
CA SER A 47 -1.79 -2.91 15.38
C SER A 47 -0.29 -2.96 15.09
N ARG A 48 0.13 -2.51 13.90
CA ARG A 48 1.53 -2.49 13.44
C ARG A 48 2.26 -1.18 13.76
N LEU A 49 1.53 -0.14 14.19
CA LEU A 49 2.13 1.11 14.62
C LEU A 49 2.98 0.87 15.86
N LYS A 50 4.17 1.45 15.92
CA LYS A 50 5.15 1.22 16.98
C LYS A 50 5.14 2.33 18.01
N SER A 51 4.98 3.59 17.59
CA SER A 51 5.06 4.74 18.48
C SER A 51 3.69 5.26 18.95
N THR A 52 3.65 5.87 20.14
CA THR A 52 2.46 6.59 20.63
C THR A 52 2.07 7.71 19.65
N ARG A 53 3.05 8.41 19.07
CA ARG A 53 2.83 9.49 18.09
C ARG A 53 2.11 8.99 16.83
N GLU A 54 2.56 7.87 16.25
CA GLU A 54 1.91 7.24 15.10
C GLU A 54 0.45 6.90 15.39
N ARG A 55 0.18 6.30 16.56
CA ARG A 55 -1.17 5.91 16.98
C ARG A 55 -2.08 7.13 17.13
N GLU A 56 -1.60 8.21 17.75
CA GLU A 56 -2.35 9.47 17.86
C GLU A 56 -2.65 10.11 16.49
N GLN A 57 -1.69 10.07 15.55
CA GLN A 57 -1.92 10.54 14.18
C GLN A 57 -2.99 9.69 13.47
N PHE A 58 -2.93 8.37 13.61
CA PHE A 58 -3.92 7.46 13.06
C PHE A 58 -5.33 7.74 13.62
N ILE A 59 -5.45 7.92 14.94
CA ILE A 59 -6.73 8.22 15.61
C ILE A 59 -7.37 9.50 15.06
N ARG A 60 -6.58 10.57 14.86
CA ARG A 60 -7.09 11.82 14.28
C ARG A 60 -7.59 11.62 12.85
N LEU A 61 -6.85 10.88 12.04
CA LEU A 61 -7.26 10.57 10.67
C LEU A 61 -8.53 9.72 10.62
N PHE A 62 -8.63 8.72 11.50
CA PHE A 62 -9.78 7.84 11.60
C PHE A 62 -11.09 8.62 11.77
N TRP A 63 -11.10 9.62 12.64
CA TRP A 63 -12.27 10.48 12.86
C TRP A 63 -12.48 11.46 11.71
N LYS A 64 -11.43 12.15 11.26
CA LYS A 64 -11.53 13.12 10.16
C LYS A 64 -12.08 12.50 8.87
N ARG A 65 -11.78 11.24 8.59
CA ARG A 65 -12.30 10.52 7.41
C ARG A 65 -13.79 10.22 7.46
N ARG A 66 -14.37 10.25 8.66
CA ARG A 66 -15.78 9.99 8.92
C ARG A 66 -16.55 11.29 9.17
N ASP A 67 -15.89 12.44 9.04
CA ASP A 67 -16.48 13.76 9.18
C ASP A 67 -17.36 14.10 7.98
N PRO A 68 -18.68 14.29 8.17
CA PRO A 68 -19.57 14.69 7.09
C PRO A 68 -19.42 16.17 6.71
N LEU A 69 -18.92 17.01 7.63
CA LEU A 69 -18.80 18.46 7.45
C LEU A 69 -17.37 18.93 7.81
N PRO A 70 -16.36 18.55 7.02
CA PRO A 70 -14.95 18.83 7.34
C PRO A 70 -14.58 20.32 7.40
N ASP A 71 -15.49 21.22 7.01
CA ASP A 71 -15.34 22.68 7.09
C ASP A 71 -15.72 23.25 8.47
N THR A 72 -16.26 22.45 9.39
CA THR A 72 -16.55 22.84 10.78
C THR A 72 -15.39 22.44 11.71
N GLU A 73 -15.28 23.09 12.87
CA GLU A 73 -14.25 22.74 13.86
C GLU A 73 -14.58 21.43 14.61
N ALA A 74 -15.86 21.02 14.63
CA ALA A 74 -16.34 19.88 15.39
C ALA A 74 -16.74 18.74 14.45
N ASN A 75 -16.28 17.52 14.73
CA ASN A 75 -16.64 16.36 13.94
C ASN A 75 -17.99 15.80 14.42
N GLU A 76 -19.06 16.08 13.68
CA GLU A 76 -20.42 15.75 14.12
C GLU A 76 -20.67 14.24 14.19
N PHE A 77 -19.98 13.45 13.33
CA PHE A 77 -20.06 11.99 13.38
C PHE A 77 -19.41 11.45 14.66
N GLN A 78 -18.24 11.97 15.04
CA GLN A 78 -17.57 11.59 16.27
C GLN A 78 -18.42 11.92 17.49
N ASP A 79 -19.01 13.12 17.54
CA ASP A 79 -19.87 13.54 18.65
C ASP A 79 -21.10 12.64 18.77
N GLU A 80 -21.80 12.40 17.66
CA GLU A 80 -22.96 11.52 17.61
C GLU A 80 -22.60 10.08 18.01
N TYR A 81 -21.46 9.56 17.53
CA TYR A 81 -20.97 8.24 17.91
C TYR A 81 -20.66 8.16 19.41
N MET A 82 -20.03 9.19 19.99
CA MET A 82 -19.77 9.23 21.43
C MET A 82 -21.07 9.31 22.25
N GLU A 83 -22.12 9.97 21.75
CA GLU A 83 -23.44 9.90 22.38
C GLU A 83 -24.02 8.47 22.32
N ARG A 84 -23.83 7.74 21.21
CA ARG A 84 -24.22 6.33 21.16
C ARG A 84 -23.47 5.48 22.17
N VAL A 85 -22.17 5.72 22.36
CA VAL A 85 -21.36 5.03 23.38
C VAL A 85 -21.93 5.29 24.77
N ARG A 86 -22.19 6.57 25.12
CA ARG A 86 -22.77 6.93 26.42
C ARG A 86 -24.16 6.31 26.61
N TYR A 87 -24.98 6.30 25.56
CA TYR A 87 -26.29 5.65 25.60
C TYR A 87 -26.14 4.15 25.85
N ALA A 88 -25.28 3.47 25.09
CA ALA A 88 -25.03 2.04 25.22
C ALA A 88 -24.52 1.68 26.62
N ASP A 89 -23.56 2.43 27.16
CA ASP A 89 -23.03 2.20 28.50
C ASP A 89 -24.09 2.36 29.60
N ARG A 90 -24.97 3.37 29.49
CA ARG A 90 -26.05 3.59 30.47
C ARG A 90 -27.15 2.53 30.42
N HIS A 91 -27.47 2.00 29.24
CA HIS A 91 -28.66 1.16 29.02
C HIS A 91 -28.34 -0.32 28.88
N PHE A 92 -27.18 -0.69 28.33
CA PHE A 92 -26.85 -2.09 28.03
C PHE A 92 -25.82 -2.70 29.00
N GLY A 93 -25.14 -1.89 29.82
CA GLY A 93 -24.14 -2.35 30.79
C GLY A 93 -24.71 -2.88 32.12
N ARG A 94 -26.02 -2.76 32.37
CA ARG A 94 -26.62 -3.07 33.68
C ARG A 94 -26.76 -4.58 33.99
N SER A 95 -26.68 -5.43 32.98
CA SER A 95 -26.96 -6.87 33.08
C SER A 95 -25.70 -7.76 33.17
N GLY A 96 -24.50 -7.16 33.18
CA GLY A 96 -23.23 -7.90 33.12
C GLY A 96 -22.03 -7.13 33.68
N VAL A 97 -20.83 -7.70 33.53
CA VAL A 97 -19.56 -7.11 34.01
C VAL A 97 -18.94 -6.16 32.97
N LYS A 98 -19.32 -6.31 31.69
CA LYS A 98 -18.81 -5.45 30.62
C LYS A 98 -19.51 -4.09 30.58
N ARG A 99 -18.78 -3.08 30.12
CA ARG A 99 -19.38 -1.81 29.65
C ARG A 99 -20.43 -2.09 28.57
N GLY A 100 -21.51 -1.33 28.57
CA GLY A 100 -22.64 -1.54 27.66
C GLY A 100 -22.26 -1.47 26.18
N SER A 101 -21.35 -0.56 25.81
CA SER A 101 -20.72 -0.47 24.48
C SER A 101 -20.00 -1.74 24.02
N ARG A 102 -19.61 -2.62 24.96
CA ARG A 102 -18.91 -3.89 24.71
C ARG A 102 -19.82 -5.12 24.76
N THR A 103 -21.13 -4.92 24.90
CA THR A 103 -22.15 -5.99 24.83
C THR A 103 -22.63 -6.16 23.39
N ASP A 104 -23.30 -7.27 23.04
CA ASP A 104 -23.88 -7.47 21.71
C ASP A 104 -24.84 -6.32 21.35
N ARG A 105 -25.76 -5.97 22.26
CA ARG A 105 -26.66 -4.81 22.08
C ARG A 105 -25.89 -3.52 21.83
N GLY A 106 -24.81 -3.28 22.58
CA GLY A 106 -23.93 -2.13 22.37
C GLY A 106 -23.25 -2.14 21.01
N PHE A 107 -22.68 -3.26 20.60
CA PHE A 107 -22.00 -3.43 19.32
C PHE A 107 -22.93 -3.06 18.15
N PHE A 108 -24.12 -3.68 18.10
CA PHE A 108 -25.08 -3.41 17.01
C PHE A 108 -25.65 -1.99 17.08
N TYR A 109 -25.88 -1.44 18.28
CA TYR A 109 -26.33 -0.05 18.44
C TYR A 109 -25.27 0.96 17.97
N LEU A 110 -23.99 0.70 18.23
CA LEU A 110 -22.90 1.56 17.76
C LEU A 110 -22.75 1.50 16.24
N LEU A 111 -22.79 0.30 15.67
CA LEU A 111 -22.63 0.07 14.23
C LEU A 111 -23.82 0.57 13.40
N LEU A 112 -25.05 0.19 13.77
CA LEU A 112 -26.27 0.48 13.02
C LEU A 112 -26.94 1.79 13.44
N GLY A 113 -26.60 2.32 14.60
CA GLY A 113 -27.32 3.43 15.23
C GLY A 113 -28.57 2.99 15.99
N PRO A 114 -29.42 3.94 16.40
CA PRO A 114 -30.65 3.64 17.10
C PRO A 114 -31.64 2.87 16.20
N PRO A 115 -32.29 1.80 16.71
CA PRO A 115 -33.36 1.14 15.98
C PRO A 115 -34.56 2.07 15.82
N LEU A 116 -35.39 1.83 14.79
CA LEU A 116 -36.66 2.53 14.59
C LEU A 116 -37.64 2.25 15.73
N ASP A 117 -37.68 1.01 16.17
CA ASP A 117 -38.50 0.56 17.28
C ASP A 117 -37.75 -0.49 18.12
N ARG A 118 -37.99 -0.46 19.43
CA ARG A 118 -37.43 -1.40 20.39
C ARG A 118 -38.53 -1.87 21.33
N GLN A 119 -38.90 -3.14 21.18
CA GLN A 119 -39.91 -3.79 22.01
C GLN A 119 -39.23 -4.67 23.05
N SER A 120 -39.58 -4.50 24.32
CA SER A 120 -39.05 -5.32 25.42
C SER A 120 -40.08 -6.34 25.87
N TYR A 121 -39.65 -7.58 26.03
CA TYR A 121 -40.46 -8.71 26.47
C TYR A 121 -39.97 -9.29 27.81
N ALA A 122 -39.38 -8.45 28.66
CA ALA A 122 -38.74 -8.88 29.91
C ALA A 122 -39.72 -9.41 30.99
N THR A 123 -41.00 -9.08 30.92
CA THR A 123 -42.02 -9.46 31.91
C THR A 123 -42.85 -10.68 31.52
N GLN A 124 -42.56 -11.29 30.37
CA GLN A 124 -43.30 -12.43 29.85
C GLN A 124 -42.86 -13.71 30.54
N SER A 125 -43.79 -14.41 31.19
CA SER A 125 -43.47 -15.59 32.02
C SER A 125 -43.12 -16.85 31.21
N GLN A 126 -43.38 -16.86 29.91
CA GLN A 126 -43.22 -18.04 29.04
C GLN A 126 -41.89 -18.02 28.26
N ILE A 127 -41.20 -16.89 28.20
CA ILE A 127 -39.99 -16.68 27.39
C ILE A 127 -38.87 -16.07 28.23
N TRP A 128 -37.63 -16.32 27.80
CA TRP A 128 -36.50 -15.61 28.37
C TRP A 128 -36.62 -14.11 28.10
N PRO A 129 -36.13 -13.24 29.00
CA PRO A 129 -36.10 -11.81 28.75
C PRO A 129 -35.40 -11.51 27.44
N LEU A 130 -36.11 -10.82 26.55
CA LEU A 130 -35.60 -10.47 25.23
C LEU A 130 -36.08 -9.10 24.78
N GLU A 131 -35.37 -8.54 23.81
CA GLU A 131 -35.74 -7.33 23.09
C GLU A 131 -35.77 -7.62 21.60
N LEU A 132 -36.83 -7.16 20.94
CA LEU A 132 -36.97 -7.15 19.48
C LEU A 132 -36.67 -5.74 18.98
N TRP A 133 -35.66 -5.62 18.13
CA TRP A 133 -35.20 -4.36 17.57
C TRP A 133 -35.53 -4.34 16.08
N HIS A 134 -36.15 -3.25 15.62
CA HIS A 134 -36.51 -3.06 14.22
C HIS A 134 -35.63 -1.98 13.60
N TYR A 135 -34.95 -2.31 12.50
CA TYR A 135 -34.05 -1.42 11.79
C TYR A 135 -34.54 -1.11 10.39
N LYS A 136 -34.32 0.15 9.97
CA LYS A 136 -34.26 0.52 8.55
C LYS A 136 -32.85 0.27 8.07
N GLY A 137 -32.66 -0.60 7.08
CA GLY A 137 -31.33 -0.91 6.57
C GLY A 137 -30.84 0.10 5.53
N GLU A 138 -29.51 0.27 5.50
CA GLU A 138 -28.83 1.10 4.50
C GLU A 138 -28.61 0.30 3.21
N GLN A 139 -29.61 0.31 2.32
CA GLN A 139 -29.64 -0.54 1.12
C GLN A 139 -28.44 -0.33 0.18
N GLN A 140 -27.90 0.89 0.13
CA GLN A 140 -26.69 1.22 -0.65
C GLN A 140 -25.45 0.42 -0.22
N TYR A 141 -25.46 -0.16 0.98
CA TYR A 141 -24.40 -1.02 1.51
C TYR A 141 -24.81 -2.51 1.58
N GLY A 142 -25.89 -2.90 0.90
CA GLY A 142 -26.33 -4.29 0.77
C GLY A 142 -27.23 -4.79 1.92
N LEU A 143 -27.70 -3.91 2.80
CA LEU A 143 -28.71 -4.27 3.81
C LEU A 143 -30.12 -4.32 3.20
N PRO A 144 -31.03 -5.15 3.74
CA PRO A 144 -32.44 -5.12 3.35
C PRO A 144 -33.11 -3.79 3.75
N ALA A 145 -34.25 -3.44 3.15
CA ALA A 145 -34.97 -2.20 3.47
C ALA A 145 -35.32 -2.12 4.98
N TYR A 146 -35.73 -3.25 5.54
CA TYR A 146 -36.04 -3.41 6.95
C TYR A 146 -35.60 -4.80 7.42
N PHE A 147 -35.15 -4.89 8.68
CA PHE A 147 -34.81 -6.15 9.30
C PHE A 147 -34.96 -6.10 10.83
N TYR A 148 -35.04 -7.29 11.42
CA TYR A 148 -35.11 -7.50 12.86
C TYR A 148 -33.77 -7.94 13.43
N LEU A 149 -33.53 -7.60 14.69
CA LEU A 149 -32.57 -8.28 15.54
C LEU A 149 -33.27 -8.62 16.85
N ILE A 150 -33.08 -9.85 17.34
CA ILE A 150 -33.53 -10.26 18.67
C ILE A 150 -32.30 -10.38 19.56
N PHE A 151 -32.36 -9.72 20.71
CA PHE A 151 -31.37 -9.91 21.77
C PHE A 151 -32.06 -10.56 22.96
N PHE A 152 -31.51 -11.63 23.51
CA PHE A 152 -32.14 -12.35 24.64
C PHE A 152 -31.11 -12.72 25.70
N GLN A 153 -31.57 -12.94 26.93
CA GLN A 153 -30.75 -13.47 28.03
C GLN A 153 -30.89 -15.00 28.05
N PRO A 154 -29.88 -15.77 27.60
CA PRO A 154 -29.95 -17.23 27.70
C PRO A 154 -30.12 -17.64 29.16
N GLU A 155 -31.08 -18.51 29.44
CA GLU A 155 -31.39 -18.98 30.80
C GLU A 155 -31.81 -17.85 31.77
N GLY A 156 -32.13 -16.66 31.25
CA GLY A 156 -32.62 -15.53 32.04
C GLY A 156 -31.55 -14.83 32.87
N LEU A 157 -30.27 -15.15 32.65
CA LEU A 157 -29.15 -14.60 33.41
C LEU A 157 -28.09 -13.97 32.49
N GLY A 158 -27.38 -12.97 33.01
CA GLY A 158 -26.22 -12.37 32.35
C GLY A 158 -26.58 -11.42 31.19
N GLU A 159 -25.65 -11.29 30.25
CA GLU A 159 -25.74 -10.32 29.15
C GLU A 159 -26.74 -10.78 28.08
N TYR A 160 -27.45 -9.82 27.50
CA TYR A 160 -28.25 -10.06 26.30
C TYR A 160 -27.34 -10.41 25.12
N LYS A 161 -27.60 -11.54 24.47
CA LYS A 161 -26.87 -12.02 23.29
C LYS A 161 -27.74 -11.95 22.05
N LEU A 162 -27.11 -11.76 20.90
CA LEU A 162 -27.83 -11.84 19.62
C LEU A 162 -28.38 -13.26 19.41
N TYR A 163 -29.68 -13.35 19.16
CA TYR A 163 -30.37 -14.56 18.73
C TYR A 163 -30.22 -14.75 17.22
N SER A 164 -29.88 -15.97 16.79
CA SER A 164 -29.73 -16.34 15.37
C SER A 164 -30.86 -17.28 14.92
N PRO A 165 -31.83 -16.81 14.11
CA PRO A 165 -32.94 -17.64 13.63
C PRO A 165 -32.48 -18.91 12.89
N GLY A 166 -31.35 -18.82 12.17
CA GLY A 166 -30.80 -19.95 11.41
C GLY A 166 -30.16 -21.05 12.26
N VAL A 167 -29.79 -20.74 13.51
CA VAL A 167 -29.03 -21.65 14.41
C VAL A 167 -29.82 -22.02 15.66
N ASP A 168 -30.44 -21.05 16.33
CA ASP A 168 -31.04 -21.21 17.66
C ASP A 168 -32.44 -21.83 17.62
N GLY A 169 -33.28 -21.40 16.68
CA GLY A 169 -34.70 -21.79 16.60
C GLY A 169 -35.60 -21.18 17.69
N PRO A 170 -36.92 -21.03 17.43
CA PRO A 170 -37.88 -20.44 18.36
C PRO A 170 -37.85 -21.03 19.79
N GLU A 171 -37.59 -22.33 19.89
CA GLU A 171 -37.46 -23.07 21.15
C GLU A 171 -36.40 -22.49 22.10
N ARG A 172 -35.34 -21.86 21.56
CA ARG A 172 -34.27 -21.23 22.35
C ARG A 172 -34.75 -20.03 23.15
N LEU A 173 -35.82 -19.37 22.72
CA LEU A 173 -36.39 -18.19 23.37
C LEU A 173 -37.35 -18.55 24.51
N MET A 174 -37.73 -19.83 24.64
CA MET A 174 -38.74 -20.30 25.59
C MET A 174 -38.13 -20.77 26.91
N ILE A 175 -38.87 -20.60 28.01
CA ILE A 175 -38.49 -21.17 29.32
C ILE A 175 -38.97 -22.64 29.36
N PRO A 176 -38.06 -23.64 29.48
CA PRO A 176 -38.43 -25.06 29.33
C PRO A 176 -39.48 -25.57 30.32
N GLY A 177 -39.49 -25.07 31.56
CA GLY A 177 -40.39 -25.50 32.62
C GLY A 177 -41.84 -24.99 32.52
N MET A 178 -42.13 -24.13 31.54
CA MET A 178 -43.45 -23.47 31.39
C MET A 178 -44.27 -24.03 30.23
N ALA A 179 -43.76 -25.01 29.48
CA ALA A 179 -44.49 -25.65 28.38
C ALA A 179 -45.35 -26.82 28.92
N GLU A 180 -46.68 -26.75 28.77
CA GLU A 180 -47.61 -27.84 29.15
C GLU A 180 -47.42 -29.14 28.35
N LYS A 181 -46.69 -29.07 27.23
CA LYS A 181 -46.33 -30.17 26.33
C LYS A 181 -44.82 -30.18 26.10
N SER A 182 -44.29 -31.31 25.58
CA SER A 182 -42.90 -31.36 25.11
C SER A 182 -42.60 -30.15 24.21
N LEU A 183 -41.58 -29.36 24.57
CA LEU A 183 -41.21 -28.14 23.87
C LEU A 183 -40.64 -28.47 22.48
N THR A 184 -41.51 -28.46 21.46
CA THR A 184 -41.10 -28.58 20.06
C THR A 184 -41.01 -27.21 19.42
N ARG A 185 -40.26 -27.09 18.32
CA ARG A 185 -40.16 -25.84 17.54
C ARG A 185 -41.53 -25.27 17.14
N GLN A 186 -42.47 -26.13 16.75
CA GLN A 186 -43.82 -25.69 16.38
C GLN A 186 -44.60 -25.17 17.59
N VAL A 187 -44.50 -25.83 18.75
CA VAL A 187 -45.13 -25.37 20.00
C VAL A 187 -44.53 -24.03 20.41
N ALA A 188 -43.20 -23.90 20.39
CA ALA A 188 -42.50 -22.66 20.70
C ALA A 188 -42.94 -21.49 19.78
N TYR A 189 -43.01 -21.73 18.47
CA TYR A 189 -43.48 -20.72 17.51
C TYR A 189 -44.93 -20.27 17.78
N GLN A 190 -45.84 -21.22 18.07
CA GLN A 190 -47.23 -20.86 18.40
C GLN A 190 -47.34 -20.08 19.71
N SER A 191 -46.55 -20.45 20.73
CA SER A 191 -46.48 -19.68 21.97
C SER A 191 -45.97 -18.26 21.73
N LEU A 192 -44.91 -18.08 20.95
CA LEU A 192 -44.43 -16.75 20.55
C LEU A 192 -45.51 -15.99 19.77
N LYS A 193 -46.25 -16.65 18.87
CA LYS A 193 -47.31 -16.02 18.06
C LYS A 193 -48.47 -15.51 18.91
N ASN A 194 -48.79 -16.22 19.99
CA ASN A 194 -49.80 -15.79 20.97
C ASN A 194 -49.35 -14.57 21.77
N ILE A 195 -48.05 -14.39 21.97
CA ILE A 195 -47.47 -13.20 22.63
C ILE A 195 -47.42 -12.03 21.63
N SER A 196 -46.82 -12.24 20.46
CA SER A 196 -46.69 -11.26 19.39
C SER A 196 -46.44 -11.96 18.06
N GLY A 197 -47.28 -11.66 17.07
CA GLY A 197 -47.11 -12.18 15.71
C GLY A 197 -45.79 -11.74 15.07
N GLU A 198 -45.32 -10.54 15.40
CA GLU A 198 -44.05 -10.00 14.93
C GLU A 198 -42.86 -10.73 15.55
N LEU A 199 -42.88 -10.95 16.87
CA LEU A 199 -41.84 -11.72 17.56
C LEU A 199 -41.74 -13.16 17.03
N ALA A 200 -42.89 -13.80 16.78
CA ALA A 200 -42.92 -15.12 16.19
C ALA A 200 -42.29 -15.14 14.78
N ALA A 201 -42.61 -14.17 13.93
CA ALA A 201 -42.00 -14.05 12.61
C ALA A 201 -40.47 -13.83 12.71
N ALA A 202 -40.05 -12.89 13.57
CA ALA A 202 -38.64 -12.58 13.81
C ALA A 202 -37.84 -13.76 14.39
N SER A 203 -38.51 -14.70 15.08
CA SER A 203 -37.87 -15.93 15.57
C SER A 203 -37.46 -16.89 14.44
N LEU A 204 -38.05 -16.77 13.25
CA LEU A 204 -37.75 -17.62 12.08
C LEU A 204 -36.84 -16.93 11.05
N THR A 205 -36.89 -15.61 10.93
CA THR A 205 -36.08 -14.84 9.98
C THR A 205 -35.89 -13.40 10.45
N TYR A 206 -34.76 -12.77 10.08
CA TYR A 206 -34.58 -11.33 10.26
C TYR A 206 -35.37 -10.48 9.26
N LEU A 207 -35.93 -11.06 8.19
CA LEU A 207 -36.62 -10.29 7.16
C LEU A 207 -38.14 -10.22 7.41
N PRO A 208 -38.71 -9.01 7.54
CA PRO A 208 -40.16 -8.83 7.64
C PRO A 208 -40.88 -9.40 6.41
N GLY A 209 -41.94 -10.19 6.65
CA GLY A 209 -42.79 -10.76 5.59
C GLY A 209 -42.26 -12.02 4.91
N GLU A 210 -41.03 -12.47 5.21
CA GLU A 210 -40.52 -13.74 4.72
C GLU A 210 -41.00 -14.91 5.61
N ASN A 211 -41.32 -16.06 5.00
CA ASN A 211 -41.67 -17.27 5.73
C ASN A 211 -40.83 -18.46 5.22
N PRO A 212 -39.66 -18.73 5.83
CA PRO A 212 -38.78 -19.81 5.40
C PRO A 212 -39.39 -21.21 5.65
N GLY A 213 -40.45 -21.30 6.47
CA GLY A 213 -40.97 -22.56 7.01
C GLY A 213 -40.26 -22.96 8.30
N LEU A 214 -40.87 -23.88 9.06
CA LEU A 214 -40.37 -24.28 10.39
C LEU A 214 -39.16 -25.23 10.34
N SER A 215 -38.87 -25.87 9.20
CA SER A 215 -37.87 -26.94 9.08
C SER A 215 -36.55 -26.52 8.43
N THR A 216 -36.43 -25.28 7.95
CA THR A 216 -35.27 -24.80 7.19
C THR A 216 -34.55 -23.70 7.97
N SER A 217 -33.22 -23.68 7.90
CA SER A 217 -32.44 -22.53 8.36
C SER A 217 -32.65 -21.36 7.39
N SER A 218 -32.91 -20.16 7.91
CA SER A 218 -33.07 -18.95 7.09
C SER A 218 -31.71 -18.54 6.49
N LEU A 219 -31.43 -18.96 5.25
CA LEU A 219 -30.26 -18.53 4.49
C LEU A 219 -30.21 -17.00 4.34
N SER A 220 -31.37 -16.37 4.20
CA SER A 220 -31.54 -14.91 4.17
C SER A 220 -31.05 -14.23 5.44
N SER A 221 -31.33 -14.80 6.62
CA SER A 221 -30.84 -14.26 7.91
C SER A 221 -29.32 -14.31 8.01
N ASN A 222 -28.70 -15.37 7.50
CA ASN A 222 -27.24 -15.46 7.43
C ASN A 222 -26.65 -14.35 6.54
N THR A 223 -27.30 -14.07 5.40
CA THR A 223 -26.91 -12.96 4.51
C THR A 223 -27.06 -11.60 5.19
N VAL A 224 -28.14 -11.38 5.95
CA VAL A 224 -28.33 -10.13 6.71
C VAL A 224 -27.19 -9.92 7.70
N ILE A 225 -26.85 -10.92 8.53
CA ILE A 225 -25.78 -10.79 9.52
C ILE A 225 -24.40 -10.66 8.87
N ALA A 226 -24.14 -11.38 7.78
CA ALA A 226 -22.90 -11.21 7.01
C ALA A 226 -22.78 -9.76 6.49
N ASN A 227 -23.84 -9.22 5.89
CA ASN A 227 -23.84 -7.84 5.40
C ASN A 227 -23.73 -6.80 6.52
N VAL A 228 -24.33 -7.04 7.69
CA VAL A 228 -24.14 -6.18 8.87
C VAL A 228 -22.68 -6.25 9.34
N GLY A 229 -22.07 -7.44 9.41
CA GLY A 229 -20.67 -7.61 9.79
C GLY A 229 -19.68 -6.95 8.81
N GLU A 230 -20.05 -6.83 7.53
CA GLU A 230 -19.27 -6.14 6.49
C GLU A 230 -19.63 -4.65 6.36
N LEU A 231 -20.57 -4.13 7.15
CA LEU A 231 -21.08 -2.78 6.95
C LEU A 231 -19.98 -1.73 7.09
N ALA A 232 -19.08 -1.87 8.08
CA ALA A 232 -17.95 -0.95 8.24
C ALA A 232 -17.04 -0.91 7.00
N GLU A 233 -16.75 -2.08 6.41
CA GLU A 233 -15.94 -2.23 5.18
C GLU A 233 -16.58 -1.53 3.97
N LYS A 234 -17.91 -1.61 3.86
CA LYS A 234 -18.68 -1.04 2.74
C LYS A 234 -18.94 0.45 2.92
N LYS A 235 -19.08 0.90 4.16
CA LYS A 235 -19.49 2.26 4.52
C LYS A 235 -18.31 3.24 4.64
N PHE A 236 -17.15 2.78 5.09
CA PHE A 236 -16.00 3.66 5.37
C PHE A 236 -14.85 3.40 4.40
N ASN A 237 -14.28 4.47 3.86
CA ASN A 237 -13.10 4.39 3.00
C ASN A 237 -11.83 4.26 3.85
N ASP A 238 -11.13 3.14 3.71
CA ASP A 238 -9.90 2.81 4.43
C ASP A 238 -8.60 3.04 3.63
N ALA A 239 -8.67 3.64 2.45
CA ALA A 239 -7.51 3.85 1.58
C ALA A 239 -6.38 4.61 2.29
N TYR A 240 -6.73 5.57 3.16
CA TYR A 240 -5.76 6.32 3.95
C TYR A 240 -4.95 5.44 4.92
N ALA A 241 -5.52 4.33 5.39
CA ALA A 241 -4.89 3.43 6.35
C ALA A 241 -3.91 2.49 5.66
N ARG A 242 -4.22 2.01 4.45
CA ARG A 242 -3.41 1.03 3.68
C ARG A 242 -1.94 1.45 3.57
N HIS A 243 -1.69 2.75 3.41
CA HIS A 243 -0.37 3.30 3.16
C HIS A 243 0.20 4.06 4.38
N PHE A 244 -0.50 4.08 5.51
CA PHE A 244 -0.13 4.89 6.68
C PHE A 244 1.29 4.58 7.18
N LEU A 245 1.66 3.29 7.24
CA LEU A 245 3.01 2.88 7.66
C LEU A 245 4.13 3.43 6.77
N TYR A 246 3.83 3.72 5.50
CA TYR A 246 4.83 4.15 4.52
C TYR A 246 4.94 5.67 4.45
N TYR A 247 3.82 6.39 4.38
CA TYR A 247 3.88 7.85 4.26
C TYR A 247 4.13 8.55 5.59
N ASN A 248 3.88 7.92 6.76
CA ASN A 248 4.06 8.60 8.05
C ASN A 248 5.51 9.03 8.31
N GLU A 249 6.49 8.43 7.62
CA GLU A 249 7.89 8.86 7.64
C GLU A 249 8.14 10.16 6.83
N PHE A 250 7.33 10.44 5.81
CA PHE A 250 7.55 11.52 4.82
C PHE A 250 6.56 12.67 4.91
N VAL A 251 5.42 12.46 5.56
CA VAL A 251 4.34 13.45 5.67
C VAL A 251 4.53 14.20 6.99
N GLU A 252 5.01 15.44 6.93
CA GLU A 252 5.12 16.27 8.13
C GLU A 252 3.76 16.40 8.83
N THR A 253 3.74 16.65 10.14
CA THR A 253 2.51 16.76 10.95
C THR A 253 1.52 17.81 10.45
N GLU A 254 1.96 18.74 9.60
CA GLU A 254 1.10 19.72 8.94
C GLU A 254 0.34 19.17 7.70
N TYR A 255 0.84 18.13 7.04
CA TYR A 255 0.24 17.53 5.82
C TYR A 255 -0.63 16.30 6.12
N THR A 256 -0.57 15.78 7.35
CA THR A 256 -1.08 14.44 7.70
C THR A 256 -2.60 14.29 7.62
N HIS A 257 -3.35 15.36 7.37
CA HIS A 257 -4.81 15.35 7.52
C HIS A 257 -5.59 15.46 6.20
N ASP A 258 -4.95 15.63 5.04
CA ASP A 258 -5.66 15.78 3.75
C ASP A 258 -5.18 14.77 2.69
N TYR A 259 -5.29 13.48 3.01
CA TYR A 259 -5.19 12.42 1.99
C TYR A 259 -6.34 12.52 0.97
N ILE A 260 -6.03 12.42 -0.31
CA ILE A 260 -6.99 12.29 -1.42
C ILE A 260 -6.82 10.91 -2.05
N ASN A 261 -7.89 10.28 -2.55
CA ASN A 261 -7.70 9.02 -3.26
C ASN A 261 -7.01 9.28 -4.60
N CYS A 262 -6.43 8.21 -5.14
CA CYS A 262 -5.94 8.18 -6.50
C CYS A 262 -6.29 6.85 -7.14
N ASP A 263 -6.35 6.87 -8.47
CA ASP A 263 -6.18 5.68 -9.29
C ASP A 263 -4.70 5.57 -9.69
N SER A 264 -4.21 4.36 -9.90
CA SER A 264 -2.81 4.15 -10.25
C SER A 264 -2.58 2.86 -11.00
N GLN A 265 -1.51 2.83 -11.81
CA GLN A 265 -1.04 1.63 -12.50
C GLN A 265 0.47 1.59 -12.52
N VAL A 266 1.01 0.38 -12.39
CA VAL A 266 2.44 0.10 -12.61
C VAL A 266 2.55 -1.06 -13.58
N LYS A 267 3.38 -0.90 -14.61
CA LYS A 267 3.59 -1.89 -15.68
C LYS A 267 5.07 -1.96 -16.01
N ILE A 268 5.53 -3.15 -16.40
CA ILE A 268 6.90 -3.35 -16.85
C ILE A 268 6.89 -3.54 -18.36
N PHE A 269 7.65 -2.69 -19.04
CA PHE A 269 7.87 -2.78 -20.48
C PHE A 269 9.36 -2.67 -20.78
N GLU A 270 9.80 -3.29 -21.86
CA GLU A 270 11.17 -3.19 -22.34
C GLU A 270 11.31 -1.97 -23.26
N SER A 271 12.39 -1.21 -23.09
CA SER A 271 12.82 -0.16 -24.00
C SER A 271 14.31 -0.30 -24.26
N ASP A 272 14.69 -0.37 -25.54
CA ASP A 272 16.10 -0.50 -25.96
C ASP A 272 16.86 -1.67 -25.27
N GLY A 273 16.16 -2.79 -25.03
CA GLY A 273 16.74 -4.00 -24.41
C GLY A 273 16.85 -3.95 -22.88
N GLN A 274 16.29 -2.92 -22.23
CA GLN A 274 16.27 -2.76 -20.78
C GLN A 274 14.82 -2.71 -20.27
N PRO A 275 14.44 -3.50 -19.25
CA PRO A 275 13.18 -3.32 -18.55
C PRO A 275 13.06 -1.96 -17.87
N PHE A 276 11.91 -1.30 -18.04
CA PHE A 276 11.53 -0.09 -17.32
C PHE A 276 10.24 -0.33 -16.54
N ILE A 277 10.21 0.16 -15.30
CA ILE A 277 8.98 0.35 -14.56
C ILE A 277 8.33 1.62 -15.08
N HIS A 278 7.15 1.49 -15.68
CA HIS A 278 6.26 2.60 -16.02
C HIS A 278 5.20 2.72 -14.94
N TRP A 279 4.97 3.92 -14.43
CA TRP A 279 3.96 4.15 -13.40
C TRP A 279 3.09 5.35 -13.75
N SER A 280 1.83 5.29 -13.30
CA SER A 280 0.81 6.34 -13.41
C SER A 280 0.13 6.51 -12.06
N ILE A 281 -0.03 7.76 -11.60
CA ILE A 281 -0.84 8.12 -10.44
C ILE A 281 -1.79 9.26 -10.82
N GLU A 282 -3.08 9.04 -10.59
CA GLU A 282 -4.20 9.91 -10.95
C GLU A 282 -4.94 10.32 -9.68
N PRO A 283 -4.55 11.43 -9.01
CA PRO A 283 -5.31 11.92 -7.86
C PRO A 283 -6.73 12.33 -8.25
N ASP A 284 -7.72 12.06 -7.38
CA ASP A 284 -9.14 12.39 -7.61
C ASP A 284 -9.36 13.88 -7.94
N LYS A 285 -8.52 14.74 -7.36
CA LYS A 285 -8.52 16.19 -7.57
C LYS A 285 -7.12 16.77 -7.47
N LEU A 286 -6.84 17.80 -8.24
CA LEU A 286 -5.61 18.57 -8.14
C LEU A 286 -5.95 20.00 -7.68
N ASN A 287 -5.78 20.26 -6.39
CA ASN A 287 -6.03 21.57 -5.81
C ASN A 287 -4.89 22.53 -6.15
N MET A 288 -5.22 23.77 -6.53
CA MET A 288 -4.24 24.80 -6.88
C MET A 288 -4.51 26.08 -6.07
N SER A 289 -3.48 26.87 -5.81
CA SER A 289 -3.61 28.20 -5.21
C SER A 289 -3.45 29.29 -6.27
N SER A 290 -4.04 30.46 -6.04
CA SER A 290 -3.87 31.63 -6.92
C SER A 290 -2.78 32.55 -6.37
N HIS A 291 -1.85 32.98 -7.23
CA HIS A 291 -0.85 34.00 -6.93
C HIS A 291 -0.51 34.77 -8.21
N ASP A 292 -0.40 36.10 -8.11
CA ASP A 292 -0.12 37.01 -9.24
C ASP A 292 -1.01 36.79 -10.47
N GLY A 293 -2.30 36.47 -10.25
CA GLY A 293 -3.26 36.25 -11.31
C GLY A 293 -3.17 34.89 -12.01
N ASN A 294 -2.20 34.03 -11.66
CA ASN A 294 -2.09 32.66 -12.17
C ASN A 294 -2.41 31.63 -11.07
N TYR A 295 -2.73 30.40 -11.48
CA TYR A 295 -2.92 29.28 -10.56
C TYR A 295 -1.70 28.37 -10.57
N TYR A 296 -1.26 27.94 -9.39
CA TYR A 296 -0.06 27.12 -9.22
C TYR A 296 -0.30 25.92 -8.29
N ALA A 297 0.41 24.83 -8.56
CA ALA A 297 0.53 23.68 -7.67
C ALA A 297 1.98 23.17 -7.67
N SER A 298 2.56 23.06 -6.48
CA SER A 298 3.87 22.44 -6.25
C SER A 298 3.64 21.01 -5.77
N ILE A 299 4.03 20.05 -6.59
CA ILE A 299 3.84 18.62 -6.37
C ILE A 299 5.20 17.98 -6.12
N GLN A 300 5.36 17.28 -5.01
CA GLN A 300 6.51 16.44 -4.71
C GLN A 300 6.12 14.98 -4.92
N VAL A 301 6.91 14.24 -5.68
CA VAL A 301 6.76 12.80 -5.93
C VAL A 301 7.93 12.08 -5.28
N VAL A 302 7.63 11.15 -4.38
CA VAL A 302 8.61 10.23 -3.79
C VAL A 302 8.33 8.83 -4.32
N LEU A 303 9.32 8.21 -4.94
CA LEU A 303 9.31 6.82 -5.40
C LEU A 303 10.30 6.03 -4.56
N ARG A 304 9.82 4.96 -3.93
CA ARG A 304 10.64 4.01 -3.17
C ARG A 304 10.47 2.61 -3.73
N LEU A 305 11.58 1.93 -3.97
CA LEU A 305 11.63 0.53 -4.42
C LEU A 305 12.28 -0.29 -3.30
N GLU A 306 11.60 -1.33 -2.84
CA GLU A 306 12.06 -2.22 -1.77
C GLU A 306 12.13 -3.66 -2.27
N ASP A 307 13.04 -4.45 -1.70
CA ASP A 307 13.07 -5.90 -1.91
C ASP A 307 11.99 -6.63 -1.06
N ARG A 308 11.91 -7.95 -1.20
CA ARG A 308 10.96 -8.77 -0.43
C ARG A 308 11.20 -8.77 1.08
N ALA A 309 12.39 -8.39 1.55
CA ALA A 309 12.72 -8.27 2.96
C ALA A 309 12.44 -6.86 3.52
N GLY A 310 11.94 -5.94 2.69
CA GLY A 310 11.71 -4.54 3.05
C GLY A 310 12.99 -3.69 3.02
N GLY A 311 14.08 -4.23 2.46
CA GLY A 311 15.33 -3.49 2.25
C GLY A 311 15.17 -2.46 1.13
N LEU A 312 15.64 -1.24 1.35
CA LEU A 312 15.62 -0.19 0.33
C LEU A 312 16.54 -0.56 -0.84
N VAL A 313 15.99 -0.58 -2.05
CA VAL A 313 16.72 -0.84 -3.30
C VAL A 313 16.99 0.45 -4.06
N TYR A 314 16.01 1.36 -4.10
CA TYR A 314 16.13 2.64 -4.78
C TYR A 314 15.13 3.64 -4.22
N GLU A 315 15.54 4.90 -4.12
CA GLU A 315 14.67 6.02 -3.77
C GLU A 315 14.92 7.18 -4.72
N LYS A 316 13.84 7.86 -5.12
CA LYS A 316 13.89 9.09 -5.91
C LYS A 316 12.85 10.05 -5.36
N GLU A 317 13.28 11.28 -5.11
CA GLU A 317 12.40 12.41 -4.86
C GLU A 317 12.43 13.37 -6.05
N GLU A 318 11.27 13.91 -6.40
CA GLU A 318 11.13 14.85 -7.50
C GLU A 318 10.12 15.94 -7.17
N ASN A 319 10.41 17.18 -7.57
CA ASN A 319 9.48 18.29 -7.46
C ASN A 319 8.99 18.73 -8.85
N ILE A 320 7.68 18.89 -9.00
CA ILE A 320 6.96 19.28 -10.21
C ILE A 320 6.17 20.55 -9.90
N THR A 321 6.35 21.59 -10.71
CA THR A 321 5.55 22.82 -10.61
C THR A 321 4.60 22.89 -11.79
N ILE A 322 3.30 23.01 -11.50
CA ILE A 322 2.26 23.23 -12.49
C ILE A 322 1.78 24.67 -12.35
N THR A 323 1.78 25.42 -13.44
CA THR A 323 1.26 26.78 -13.51
C THR A 323 0.27 26.87 -14.67
N ILE A 324 -0.91 27.44 -14.43
CA ILE A 324 -1.94 27.66 -15.46
C ILE A 324 -2.50 29.08 -15.36
N THR A 325 -2.97 29.60 -16.50
CA THR A 325 -3.62 30.92 -16.54
C THR A 325 -5.10 30.82 -16.13
N PRO A 326 -5.76 31.95 -15.79
CA PRO A 326 -7.21 31.96 -15.53
C PRO A 326 -8.06 31.41 -16.66
N GLU A 327 -7.67 31.66 -17.92
CA GLU A 327 -8.37 31.18 -19.12
C GLU A 327 -8.27 29.66 -19.28
N GLU A 328 -7.19 29.06 -18.78
CA GLU A 328 -6.94 27.62 -18.86
C GLU A 328 -7.65 26.84 -17.75
N ARG A 329 -7.99 27.50 -16.64
CA ARG A 329 -8.54 26.88 -15.41
C ARG A 329 -9.77 26.02 -15.67
N GLU A 330 -10.77 26.55 -16.38
CA GLU A 330 -12.01 25.80 -16.61
C GLU A 330 -11.76 24.51 -17.42
N ARG A 331 -10.84 24.55 -18.40
CA ARG A 331 -10.45 23.36 -19.16
C ARG A 331 -9.58 22.41 -18.35
N PHE A 332 -8.82 22.94 -17.39
CA PHE A 332 -7.98 22.17 -16.48
C PHE A 332 -8.82 21.37 -15.48
N GLU A 333 -9.81 22.00 -14.85
CA GLU A 333 -10.68 21.35 -13.86
C GLU A 333 -11.63 20.29 -14.47
N ARG A 334 -11.88 20.34 -15.78
CA ARG A 334 -12.78 19.40 -16.49
C ARG A 334 -12.22 17.99 -16.73
N ARG A 335 -10.91 17.77 -16.56
CA ARG A 335 -10.27 16.47 -16.78
C ARG A 335 -9.37 16.11 -15.60
N PRO A 336 -9.33 14.82 -15.18
CA PRO A 336 -8.39 14.38 -14.17
C PRO A 336 -6.94 14.57 -14.66
N MET A 337 -5.99 14.64 -13.72
CA MET A 337 -4.57 14.74 -14.03
C MET A 337 -3.91 13.38 -13.76
N ALA A 338 -3.10 12.89 -14.69
CA ALA A 338 -2.23 11.74 -14.49
C ALA A 338 -0.78 12.19 -14.43
N PHE A 339 -0.07 11.82 -13.38
CA PHE A 339 1.38 11.94 -13.30
C PHE A 339 1.99 10.60 -13.70
N GLN A 340 2.82 10.61 -14.74
CA GLN A 340 3.41 9.40 -15.29
C GLN A 340 4.91 9.56 -15.46
N ASP A 341 5.67 8.56 -15.02
CA ASP A 341 7.11 8.51 -15.27
C ASP A 341 7.58 7.06 -15.49
N MET A 342 8.86 6.93 -15.83
CA MET A 342 9.50 5.63 -16.00
C MET A 342 10.89 5.57 -15.37
N LEU A 343 11.29 4.38 -14.93
CA LEU A 343 12.57 4.13 -14.29
C LEU A 343 13.17 2.81 -14.82
N PRO A 344 14.45 2.76 -15.23
CA PRO A 344 15.08 1.49 -15.59
C PRO A 344 15.16 0.60 -14.35
N ALA A 345 14.86 -0.68 -14.52
CA ALA A 345 14.75 -1.60 -13.40
C ALA A 345 15.62 -2.84 -13.58
N ALA A 346 16.41 -3.15 -12.55
CA ALA A 346 17.10 -4.42 -12.47
C ALA A 346 16.08 -5.57 -12.35
N PRO A 347 16.35 -6.76 -12.92
CA PRO A 347 15.48 -7.92 -12.73
C PRO A 347 15.31 -8.27 -11.25
N GLY A 348 14.12 -8.68 -10.83
CA GLY A 348 13.85 -9.02 -9.43
C GLY A 348 12.41 -8.78 -9.01
N ASP A 349 12.12 -9.16 -7.77
CA ASP A 349 10.83 -8.91 -7.12
C ASP A 349 10.93 -7.71 -6.20
N TYR A 350 10.02 -6.76 -6.39
CA TYR A 350 10.04 -5.51 -5.66
C TYR A 350 8.67 -5.15 -5.12
N LYS A 351 8.67 -4.35 -4.06
CA LYS A 351 7.55 -3.49 -3.71
C LYS A 351 7.89 -2.07 -4.15
N ILE A 352 7.03 -1.46 -4.96
CA ILE A 352 7.11 -0.03 -5.28
C ILE A 352 6.13 0.73 -4.42
N PHE A 353 6.57 1.84 -3.84
CA PHE A 353 5.74 2.82 -3.15
C PHE A 353 5.90 4.17 -3.85
N LEU A 354 4.78 4.84 -4.09
CA LEU A 354 4.69 6.17 -4.66
C LEU A 354 3.92 7.07 -3.69
N LEU A 355 4.47 8.22 -3.39
CA LEU A 355 3.83 9.28 -2.62
C LEU A 355 3.81 10.54 -3.50
N LEU A 356 2.64 11.15 -3.64
CA LEU A 356 2.45 12.41 -4.33
C LEU A 356 1.90 13.43 -3.33
N GLN A 357 2.70 14.43 -3.00
CA GLN A 357 2.37 15.50 -2.06
C GLN A 357 2.14 16.81 -2.82
N ASN A 358 0.96 17.39 -2.68
CA ASN A 358 0.69 18.75 -3.09
C ASN A 358 1.09 19.71 -1.96
N ARG A 359 2.28 20.28 -2.08
CA ARG A 359 2.85 21.21 -1.10
C ARG A 359 2.08 22.52 -1.05
N THR A 360 1.42 22.90 -2.14
CA THR A 360 0.60 24.12 -2.21
C THR A 360 -0.73 23.96 -1.47
N ALA A 361 -1.45 22.88 -1.72
CA ALA A 361 -2.77 22.63 -1.12
C ALA A 361 -2.70 21.87 0.22
N LYS A 362 -1.48 21.49 0.66
CA LYS A 362 -1.22 20.65 1.84
C LYS A 362 -1.99 19.33 1.85
N ASN A 363 -2.18 18.72 0.68
CA ASN A 363 -2.83 17.43 0.52
C ASN A 363 -1.92 16.42 -0.17
N PHE A 364 -2.21 15.13 -0.05
CA PHE A 364 -1.34 14.09 -0.60
C PHE A 364 -2.11 12.84 -1.00
N THR A 365 -1.51 12.01 -1.82
CA THR A 365 -2.00 10.66 -2.14
C THR A 365 -0.82 9.70 -2.23
N SER A 366 -1.09 8.41 -2.10
CA SER A 366 -0.05 7.40 -2.15
C SER A 366 -0.58 6.09 -2.70
N PHE A 367 0.32 5.30 -3.26
CA PHE A 367 0.03 3.97 -3.75
C PHE A 367 1.23 3.06 -3.55
N ASP A 368 0.99 1.77 -3.30
CA ASP A 368 2.03 0.75 -3.42
C ASP A 368 1.50 -0.52 -4.07
N THR A 369 2.41 -1.24 -4.72
CA THR A 369 2.15 -2.58 -5.25
C THR A 369 3.43 -3.40 -5.26
N VAL A 370 3.26 -4.71 -5.25
CA VAL A 370 4.34 -5.62 -5.62
C VAL A 370 4.43 -5.74 -7.14
N LEU A 371 5.64 -5.91 -7.66
CA LEU A 371 5.90 -6.12 -9.07
C LEU A 371 7.09 -7.07 -9.27
N HIS A 372 7.06 -7.78 -10.39
CA HIS A 372 8.15 -8.65 -10.83
C HIS A 372 8.76 -8.06 -12.10
N VAL A 373 10.04 -7.72 -12.04
CA VAL A 373 10.83 -7.29 -13.20
C VAL A 373 11.47 -8.54 -13.79
N PRO A 374 11.10 -8.95 -15.02
CA PRO A 374 11.61 -10.17 -15.61
C PRO A 374 13.10 -10.06 -15.91
N GLY A 375 13.81 -11.18 -15.73
CA GLY A 375 15.14 -11.37 -16.31
C GLY A 375 15.08 -11.69 -17.80
N SER A 376 16.23 -11.81 -18.45
CA SER A 376 16.29 -12.26 -19.84
C SER A 376 15.76 -13.70 -19.96
N SER A 377 14.65 -13.88 -20.67
CA SER A 377 14.05 -15.18 -20.98
C SER A 377 14.05 -15.41 -22.49
N LYS A 378 14.29 -16.67 -22.89
CA LYS A 378 14.14 -17.10 -24.28
C LYS A 378 12.74 -17.63 -24.59
N ASN A 379 11.91 -17.88 -23.57
CA ASN A 379 10.58 -18.40 -23.76
C ASN A 379 9.65 -17.31 -24.31
N PRO A 380 8.70 -17.66 -25.20
CA PRO A 380 7.63 -16.76 -25.60
C PRO A 380 6.91 -16.15 -24.40
N THR A 381 6.87 -14.84 -24.31
CA THR A 381 6.17 -14.13 -23.24
C THR A 381 5.36 -12.96 -23.76
N LEU A 382 4.25 -12.69 -23.09
CA LEU A 382 3.46 -11.48 -23.24
C LEU A 382 3.66 -10.60 -22.01
N SER A 383 4.09 -9.35 -22.20
CA SER A 383 4.24 -8.36 -21.14
C SER A 383 2.90 -8.07 -20.45
N PRO A 384 2.88 -7.43 -19.27
CA PRO A 384 1.68 -6.78 -18.78
C PRO A 384 1.03 -5.93 -19.88
N LEU A 385 -0.30 -5.91 -19.90
CA LEU A 385 -1.06 -5.22 -20.93
C LEU A 385 -1.57 -3.87 -20.44
N LEU A 386 -1.70 -2.94 -21.39
CA LEU A 386 -2.28 -1.62 -21.22
C LEU A 386 -3.59 -1.55 -22.01
N LEU A 387 -4.68 -1.20 -21.34
CA LEU A 387 -5.97 -0.91 -21.98
C LEU A 387 -6.04 0.61 -22.17
N TYR A 388 -5.98 1.05 -23.42
CA TYR A 388 -5.93 2.47 -23.76
C TYR A 388 -7.23 2.92 -24.45
N GLN A 389 -7.62 4.17 -24.23
CA GLN A 389 -8.80 4.78 -24.87
C GLN A 389 -8.43 5.82 -25.93
N SER A 390 -7.16 6.25 -25.98
CA SER A 390 -6.65 7.11 -27.05
C SER A 390 -5.15 6.84 -27.28
N SER A 391 -4.65 7.21 -28.45
CA SER A 391 -3.24 7.11 -28.82
C SER A 391 -2.83 8.33 -29.64
N GLU A 392 -1.68 8.92 -29.32
CA GLU A 392 -1.18 10.13 -29.99
C GLU A 392 0.26 9.93 -30.46
N ARG A 393 0.57 10.35 -31.69
CA ARG A 393 1.95 10.33 -32.18
C ARG A 393 2.73 11.46 -31.54
N LEU A 394 3.90 11.15 -30.99
CA LEU A 394 4.79 12.16 -30.45
C LEU A 394 5.27 13.10 -31.56
N ASN A 395 5.42 14.37 -31.21
CA ASN A 395 5.99 15.38 -32.10
C ASN A 395 7.43 14.97 -32.51
N PRO A 396 7.92 15.35 -33.71
CA PRO A 396 9.22 14.93 -34.21
C PRO A 396 10.39 15.16 -33.24
N GLU A 397 10.37 16.28 -32.50
CA GLU A 397 11.38 16.63 -31.49
C GLU A 397 11.45 15.64 -30.31
N GLN A 398 10.36 14.93 -30.04
CA GLN A 398 10.22 13.99 -28.92
C GLN A 398 10.48 12.53 -29.34
N GLN A 399 10.46 12.20 -30.63
CA GLN A 399 10.56 10.82 -31.13
C GLN A 399 11.91 10.15 -30.82
N GLY A 400 12.95 10.93 -30.52
CA GLY A 400 14.26 10.44 -30.08
C GLY A 400 14.40 10.24 -28.56
N LYS A 401 13.32 10.37 -27.80
CA LYS A 401 13.30 10.28 -26.33
C LYS A 401 12.38 9.16 -25.85
N LEU A 402 12.64 8.67 -24.65
CA LEU A 402 11.72 7.79 -23.94
C LEU A 402 10.71 8.63 -23.16
N LYS A 403 9.47 8.14 -23.06
CA LYS A 403 8.39 8.75 -22.29
C LYS A 403 7.53 7.62 -21.73
N ALA A 404 6.96 7.81 -20.54
CA ALA A 404 6.12 6.78 -19.94
C ALA A 404 4.98 6.38 -20.88
N PHE A 405 4.69 5.07 -20.95
CA PHE A 405 3.62 4.48 -21.78
C PHE A 405 3.64 4.92 -23.24
N THR A 406 4.85 5.12 -23.80
CA THR A 406 5.05 5.51 -25.19
C THR A 406 5.96 4.50 -25.88
N PHE A 407 5.49 3.96 -27.01
CA PHE A 407 6.18 2.91 -27.76
C PHE A 407 6.12 3.19 -29.26
N ASP A 408 7.22 2.93 -29.98
CA ASP A 408 7.39 3.26 -31.40
C ASP A 408 6.92 4.70 -31.76
N GLY A 409 7.17 5.68 -30.88
CA GLY A 409 6.76 7.08 -31.06
C GLY A 409 5.26 7.35 -30.89
N THR A 410 4.50 6.42 -30.33
CA THR A 410 3.06 6.54 -30.02
C THR A 410 2.85 6.54 -28.52
N GLN A 411 2.30 7.62 -27.97
CA GLN A 411 1.87 7.68 -26.58
C GLN A 411 0.47 7.09 -26.45
N TYR A 412 0.30 6.13 -25.56
CA TYR A 412 -1.00 5.57 -25.23
C TYR A 412 -1.59 6.32 -24.04
N VAL A 413 -2.82 6.82 -24.20
CA VAL A 413 -3.54 7.58 -23.18
C VAL A 413 -4.64 6.70 -22.61
N PHE A 414 -4.63 6.56 -21.29
CA PHE A 414 -5.50 5.66 -20.57
C PHE A 414 -5.93 6.24 -19.23
N SER A 415 -7.01 5.70 -18.66
CA SER A 415 -7.36 5.92 -17.24
C SER A 415 -6.80 4.79 -16.39
N SER A 416 -6.15 5.12 -15.28
CA SER A 416 -5.55 4.14 -14.38
C SER A 416 -6.58 3.20 -13.73
N ARG A 417 -7.86 3.59 -13.67
CA ARG A 417 -8.97 2.73 -13.23
C ARG A 417 -9.43 1.70 -14.27
N ASN A 418 -9.01 1.84 -15.53
CA ASN A 418 -9.59 1.13 -16.68
C ASN A 418 -11.11 1.33 -16.81
N SER A 419 -11.60 2.52 -16.51
CA SER A 419 -13.00 2.89 -16.75
C SER A 419 -13.18 3.44 -18.16
N ILE A 420 -14.10 2.86 -18.92
CA ILE A 420 -14.34 3.20 -20.33
C ILE A 420 -15.84 3.54 -20.49
N PRO A 421 -16.18 4.74 -20.99
CA PRO A 421 -17.54 5.02 -21.46
C PRO A 421 -17.94 4.07 -22.58
N SER A 422 -19.15 3.51 -22.55
CA SER A 422 -19.60 2.50 -23.53
C SER A 422 -19.64 2.98 -24.98
N ASP A 423 -19.58 4.29 -25.21
CA ASP A 423 -19.53 4.93 -26.53
C ASP A 423 -18.10 5.22 -27.02
N GLN A 424 -17.09 5.05 -26.18
CA GLN A 424 -15.69 5.29 -26.53
C GLN A 424 -14.98 3.99 -26.95
N PRO A 425 -14.11 4.06 -27.96
CA PRO A 425 -13.30 2.91 -28.36
C PRO A 425 -12.20 2.65 -27.33
N ALA A 426 -11.76 1.40 -27.24
CA ALA A 426 -10.57 1.04 -26.47
C ALA A 426 -9.74 -0.01 -27.21
N GLY A 427 -8.43 0.04 -27.05
CA GLY A 427 -7.49 -0.92 -27.61
C GLY A 427 -6.59 -1.49 -26.54
N VAL A 428 -5.90 -2.59 -26.87
CA VAL A 428 -4.94 -3.24 -25.98
C VAL A 428 -3.55 -3.09 -26.57
N PHE A 429 -2.63 -2.57 -25.75
CA PHE A 429 -1.20 -2.55 -26.03
C PHE A 429 -0.46 -3.54 -25.13
N GLY A 430 0.57 -4.18 -25.67
CA GLY A 430 1.51 -5.04 -24.95
C GLY A 430 2.82 -5.21 -25.71
N GLN A 431 3.72 -6.03 -25.19
CA GLN A 431 4.95 -6.43 -25.87
C GLN A 431 5.11 -7.95 -25.85
N VAL A 432 5.72 -8.49 -26.89
CA VAL A 432 6.15 -9.88 -26.97
C VAL A 432 7.66 -10.01 -26.97
N ALA A 433 8.13 -11.11 -26.38
CA ALA A 433 9.52 -11.53 -26.43
C ALA A 433 9.61 -13.05 -26.61
N GLY A 434 10.79 -13.55 -27.03
CA GLY A 434 11.08 -14.98 -27.10
C GLY A 434 10.33 -15.76 -28.19
N LEU A 435 9.81 -15.07 -29.22
CA LEU A 435 9.12 -15.72 -30.34
C LEU A 435 10.11 -16.33 -31.34
N ASP A 436 9.85 -17.57 -31.76
CA ASP A 436 10.49 -18.21 -32.91
C ASP A 436 10.06 -17.54 -34.22
N THR A 437 11.01 -17.30 -35.11
CA THR A 437 10.81 -16.73 -36.45
C THR A 437 9.90 -17.57 -37.35
N GLU A 438 9.81 -18.89 -37.15
CA GLU A 438 8.98 -19.78 -37.97
C GLU A 438 7.53 -19.92 -37.45
N GLY A 439 7.22 -19.39 -36.26
CA GLY A 439 5.90 -19.56 -35.64
C GLY A 439 4.76 -18.80 -36.32
N GLU A 440 3.54 -19.35 -36.21
CA GLU A 440 2.29 -18.71 -36.64
C GLU A 440 1.49 -18.27 -35.42
N TYR A 441 1.85 -17.10 -34.89
CA TYR A 441 1.27 -16.59 -33.65
C TYR A 441 -0.06 -15.84 -33.83
N ARG A 442 -0.93 -15.96 -32.83
CA ARG A 442 -2.20 -15.24 -32.70
C ARG A 442 -2.39 -14.72 -31.28
N LEU A 443 -3.16 -13.64 -31.18
CA LEU A 443 -3.68 -13.11 -29.93
C LEU A 443 -5.19 -13.40 -29.85
N ASP A 444 -5.60 -14.13 -28.82
CA ASP A 444 -7.01 -14.44 -28.55
C ASP A 444 -7.48 -13.66 -27.31
N LEU A 445 -8.37 -12.69 -27.51
CA LEU A 445 -8.95 -11.85 -26.47
C LEU A 445 -10.32 -12.40 -26.08
N GLN A 446 -10.44 -13.01 -24.91
CA GLN A 446 -11.68 -13.60 -24.39
C GLN A 446 -12.32 -12.70 -23.35
N PHE A 447 -13.56 -12.26 -23.58
CA PHE A 447 -14.29 -11.33 -22.72
C PHE A 447 -15.25 -12.06 -21.80
N TYR A 448 -15.22 -11.69 -20.51
CA TYR A 448 -16.09 -12.23 -19.47
C TYR A 448 -16.79 -11.07 -18.75
N ASN A 449 -18.10 -11.16 -18.58
CA ASN A 449 -18.87 -10.27 -17.71
C ASN A 449 -18.79 -10.80 -16.27
N LEU A 450 -18.21 -10.01 -15.37
CA LEU A 450 -17.98 -10.41 -13.99
C LEU A 450 -19.25 -10.34 -13.14
N ASP A 451 -20.19 -9.45 -13.46
CA ASP A 451 -21.45 -9.31 -12.75
C ASP A 451 -22.36 -10.54 -12.93
N ARG A 452 -22.32 -11.14 -14.12
CA ARG A 452 -23.10 -12.33 -14.47
C ARG A 452 -22.28 -13.63 -14.44
N SER A 453 -20.97 -13.53 -14.22
CA SER A 453 -20.02 -14.64 -14.35
C SER A 453 -20.15 -15.38 -15.70
N GLU A 454 -20.35 -14.63 -16.77
CA GLU A 454 -20.72 -15.14 -18.10
C GLU A 454 -19.60 -14.87 -19.13
N TYR A 455 -19.32 -15.86 -19.99
CA TYR A 455 -18.48 -15.67 -21.17
C TYR A 455 -19.28 -14.91 -22.23
N MET A 456 -18.69 -13.84 -22.79
CA MET A 456 -19.38 -12.98 -23.74
C MET A 456 -19.03 -13.37 -25.18
N HIS A 457 -17.76 -13.21 -25.56
CA HIS A 457 -17.24 -13.53 -26.89
C HIS A 457 -15.71 -13.54 -26.87
N SER A 458 -15.09 -13.89 -27.99
CA SER A 458 -13.65 -13.72 -28.22
C SER A 458 -13.34 -12.97 -29.51
N ILE A 459 -12.13 -12.42 -29.59
CA ILE A 459 -11.57 -11.79 -30.80
C ILE A 459 -10.19 -12.42 -31.03
N GLU A 460 -10.03 -13.06 -32.19
CA GLU A 460 -8.73 -13.59 -32.63
C GLU A 460 -8.06 -12.65 -33.63
N LEU A 461 -6.81 -12.29 -33.35
CA LEU A 461 -6.00 -11.41 -34.21
C LEU A 461 -4.69 -12.11 -34.59
N PRO A 462 -4.35 -12.23 -35.88
CA PRO A 462 -3.01 -12.68 -36.30
C PRO A 462 -1.95 -11.71 -35.75
N LEU A 463 -0.91 -12.22 -35.08
CA LEU A 463 0.07 -11.34 -34.43
C LEU A 463 0.72 -10.38 -35.45
N ARG A 464 0.99 -10.86 -36.67
CA ARG A 464 1.61 -10.05 -37.74
C ARG A 464 0.79 -8.83 -38.15
N SER A 465 -0.52 -8.82 -37.97
CA SER A 465 -1.36 -7.66 -38.33
C SER A 465 -1.40 -6.57 -37.28
N ILE A 466 -0.96 -6.88 -36.06
CA ILE A 466 -0.99 -5.98 -34.88
C ILE A 466 0.41 -5.70 -34.31
N LEU A 467 1.46 -6.23 -34.95
CA LEU A 467 2.84 -6.03 -34.53
C LEU A 467 3.35 -4.65 -35.00
N GLN A 468 3.96 -3.91 -34.09
CA GLN A 468 4.60 -2.63 -34.38
C GLN A 468 5.90 -2.81 -35.18
N LYS A 469 6.42 -1.69 -35.71
CA LYS A 469 7.62 -1.69 -36.57
C LYS A 469 8.89 -2.16 -35.85
N ASP A 470 8.92 -2.05 -34.53
CA ASP A 470 10.02 -2.53 -33.69
C ASP A 470 10.05 -4.07 -33.57
N GLY A 471 9.01 -4.76 -34.06
CA GLY A 471 8.87 -6.21 -34.00
C GLY A 471 8.55 -6.74 -32.60
N LYS A 472 8.24 -5.87 -31.63
CA LYS A 472 8.02 -6.24 -30.22
C LYS A 472 6.67 -5.74 -29.71
N GLY A 473 6.32 -4.49 -30.00
CA GLY A 473 5.06 -3.89 -29.57
C GLY A 473 3.87 -4.56 -30.26
N ILE A 474 2.81 -4.81 -29.52
CA ILE A 474 1.53 -5.31 -30.01
C ILE A 474 0.49 -4.24 -29.74
N ASP A 475 -0.21 -3.81 -30.79
CA ASP A 475 -1.31 -2.88 -30.71
C ASP A 475 -2.51 -3.42 -31.47
N THR A 476 -3.58 -3.78 -30.75
CA THR A 476 -4.79 -4.34 -31.36
C THR A 476 -5.55 -3.34 -32.24
N GLY A 477 -5.22 -2.05 -32.15
CA GLY A 477 -6.13 -0.98 -32.54
C GLY A 477 -7.40 -0.98 -31.69
N PHE A 478 -8.35 -0.13 -32.07
CA PHE A 478 -9.61 0.00 -31.35
C PHE A 478 -10.54 -1.19 -31.59
N LEU A 479 -10.96 -1.81 -30.49
CA LEU A 479 -11.94 -2.89 -30.44
C LEU A 479 -13.35 -2.30 -30.36
N ASP A 480 -14.31 -2.93 -31.03
CA ASP A 480 -15.72 -2.53 -30.92
C ASP A 480 -16.35 -3.10 -29.65
N LEU A 481 -16.51 -2.25 -28.63
CA LEU A 481 -17.09 -2.61 -27.35
C LEU A 481 -18.59 -2.29 -27.24
N LYS A 482 -19.21 -1.72 -28.29
CA LYS A 482 -20.61 -1.22 -28.23
C LYS A 482 -21.64 -2.29 -27.96
N GLN A 483 -21.30 -3.55 -28.23
CA GLN A 483 -22.18 -4.69 -28.01
C GLN A 483 -22.19 -5.15 -26.54
N LEU A 484 -21.24 -4.68 -25.73
CA LEU A 484 -21.14 -5.04 -24.32
C LEU A 484 -21.97 -4.05 -23.48
N PRO A 485 -22.95 -4.52 -22.69
CA PRO A 485 -23.69 -3.65 -21.78
C PRO A 485 -22.76 -3.07 -20.70
N PRO A 486 -23.09 -1.91 -20.11
CA PRO A 486 -22.38 -1.38 -18.95
C PRO A 486 -22.28 -2.40 -17.81
N GLY A 487 -21.13 -2.46 -17.15
CA GLY A 487 -20.84 -3.46 -16.11
C GLY A 487 -19.34 -3.68 -15.90
N TYR A 488 -19.01 -4.67 -15.09
CA TYR A 488 -17.63 -5.06 -14.80
C TYR A 488 -17.17 -6.21 -15.69
N TYR A 489 -16.01 -6.06 -16.30
CA TYR A 489 -15.49 -7.02 -17.28
C TYR A 489 -14.07 -7.46 -16.99
N ARG A 490 -13.76 -8.67 -17.44
CA ARG A 490 -12.42 -9.22 -17.54
C ARG A 490 -12.15 -9.61 -18.98
N VAL A 491 -11.01 -9.21 -19.52
CA VAL A 491 -10.48 -9.76 -20.78
C VAL A 491 -9.23 -10.58 -20.49
N ASP A 492 -9.28 -11.84 -20.90
CA ASP A 492 -8.15 -12.76 -20.89
C ASP A 492 -7.51 -12.74 -22.29
N VAL A 493 -6.25 -12.35 -22.36
CA VAL A 493 -5.50 -12.20 -23.60
C VAL A 493 -4.47 -13.31 -23.68
N ASN A 494 -4.68 -14.24 -24.60
CA ASN A 494 -3.87 -15.43 -24.78
C ASN A 494 -3.00 -15.27 -26.04
N LEU A 495 -1.68 -15.34 -25.85
CA LEU A 495 -0.73 -15.53 -26.94
C LEU A 495 -0.67 -17.02 -27.25
N THR A 496 -0.98 -17.37 -28.48
CA THR A 496 -0.98 -18.76 -28.97
C THR A 496 -0.11 -18.89 -30.21
N ASP A 497 0.47 -20.07 -30.39
CA ASP A 497 1.04 -20.49 -31.66
C ASP A 497 0.20 -21.62 -32.22
N LYS A 498 -0.07 -21.58 -33.53
CA LYS A 498 -0.87 -22.59 -34.22
C LYS A 498 -0.30 -24.00 -34.08
N ASN A 499 1.03 -24.12 -33.96
CA ASN A 499 1.71 -25.42 -33.87
C ASN A 499 1.81 -25.93 -32.43
N SER A 500 2.14 -25.06 -31.47
CA SER A 500 2.42 -25.45 -30.08
C SER A 500 1.32 -25.11 -29.07
N GLY A 501 0.27 -24.39 -29.47
CA GLY A 501 -0.86 -24.04 -28.61
C GLY A 501 -0.62 -22.78 -27.76
N PRO A 502 -1.22 -22.68 -26.55
CA PRO A 502 -1.10 -21.49 -25.71
C PRO A 502 0.30 -21.33 -25.12
N LEU A 503 0.86 -20.13 -25.27
CA LEU A 503 2.23 -19.80 -24.87
C LEU A 503 2.29 -18.91 -23.63
N SER A 504 1.44 -17.88 -23.58
CA SER A 504 1.42 -16.90 -22.50
C SER A 504 0.03 -16.31 -22.37
N LYS A 505 -0.37 -15.95 -21.14
CA LYS A 505 -1.67 -15.34 -20.85
C LYS A 505 -1.51 -14.11 -19.97
N GLN A 506 -2.28 -13.07 -20.26
CA GLN A 506 -2.42 -11.87 -19.43
C GLN A 506 -3.89 -11.56 -19.23
N THR A 507 -4.23 -10.89 -18.13
CA THR A 507 -5.62 -10.56 -17.79
C THR A 507 -5.73 -9.08 -17.48
N ILE A 508 -6.80 -8.44 -17.99
CA ILE A 508 -7.15 -7.06 -17.69
C ILE A 508 -8.58 -7.01 -17.17
N ASN A 509 -8.78 -6.33 -16.04
CA ASN A 509 -10.12 -5.97 -15.55
C ASN A 509 -10.43 -4.53 -15.95
N PHE A 510 -11.67 -4.27 -16.37
CA PHE A 510 -12.12 -2.95 -16.79
C PHE A 510 -13.61 -2.75 -16.50
N ILE A 511 -14.04 -1.48 -16.52
CA ILE A 511 -15.42 -1.09 -16.22
C ILE A 511 -16.01 -0.40 -17.45
N LEU A 512 -17.15 -0.88 -17.93
CA LEU A 512 -17.94 -0.18 -18.95
C LEU A 512 -19.01 0.67 -18.29
N MET A 513 -18.97 1.98 -18.54
CA MET A 513 -19.85 2.97 -17.90
C MET A 513 -20.95 3.46 -18.84
N THR A 514 -22.10 3.82 -18.27
CA THR A 514 -23.26 4.41 -18.98
C THR A 514 -23.07 5.87 -19.43
N ARG A 515 -22.13 6.62 -18.83
CA ARG A 515 -21.97 8.07 -19.05
C ARG A 515 -20.84 8.41 -20.04
N ALA A 516 -21.13 9.34 -20.95
CA ALA A 516 -20.20 9.92 -21.94
C ALA A 516 -19.37 11.12 -21.41
N ALA A 517 -18.92 11.08 -20.15
CA ALA A 517 -17.98 12.10 -19.68
C ALA A 517 -16.55 11.71 -20.09
N SER A 518 -15.75 12.66 -20.57
CA SER A 518 -14.34 12.42 -20.92
C SER A 518 -13.53 12.14 -19.66
N LEU A 519 -13.29 10.85 -19.38
CA LEU A 519 -12.47 10.39 -18.26
C LEU A 519 -10.97 10.32 -18.58
N LEU A 520 -10.58 10.59 -19.83
CA LEU A 520 -9.17 10.55 -20.19
C LEU A 520 -8.39 11.64 -19.45
N PRO A 521 -7.37 11.26 -18.67
CA PRO A 521 -6.61 12.21 -17.89
C PRO A 521 -5.70 13.05 -18.79
N ARG A 522 -5.39 14.25 -18.31
CA ARG A 522 -4.28 15.04 -18.83
C ARG A 522 -2.98 14.46 -18.27
N VAL A 523 -2.09 14.04 -19.15
CA VAL A 523 -0.83 13.38 -18.75
C VAL A 523 0.28 14.41 -18.56
N PHE A 524 0.80 14.51 -17.34
CA PHE A 524 2.14 15.05 -17.09
C PHE A 524 3.14 13.90 -17.13
N SER A 525 4.09 13.96 -18.06
CA SER A 525 5.16 12.97 -18.13
C SER A 525 6.44 13.58 -18.69
N LYS A 526 7.58 13.20 -18.10
CA LYS A 526 8.90 13.65 -18.50
C LYS A 526 9.42 12.90 -19.72
N LEU A 527 10.28 13.58 -20.47
CA LEU A 527 11.07 12.97 -21.52
C LEU A 527 12.41 12.54 -20.95
N HIS A 528 12.80 11.31 -21.26
CA HIS A 528 14.04 10.69 -20.86
C HIS A 528 14.94 10.44 -22.08
N PRO A 529 16.27 10.45 -21.90
CA PRO A 529 17.18 9.95 -22.93
C PRO A 529 16.96 8.45 -23.17
N ARG A 530 17.28 7.97 -24.37
CA ARG A 530 17.24 6.53 -24.70
C ARG A 530 18.28 5.75 -23.92
N PHE A 531 18.00 4.48 -23.70
CA PHE A 531 18.97 3.58 -23.07
C PHE A 531 19.98 3.07 -24.12
N PRO A 532 21.28 2.92 -23.79
CA PRO A 532 21.90 3.29 -22.52
C PRO A 532 22.15 4.81 -22.39
N HIS A 533 22.00 5.33 -21.18
CA HIS A 533 22.36 6.71 -20.80
C HIS A 533 23.02 6.72 -19.42
N PRO A 534 23.96 7.64 -19.11
CA PRO A 534 24.62 7.69 -17.81
C PRO A 534 23.67 7.66 -16.60
N GLU A 535 22.59 8.44 -16.61
CA GLU A 535 21.58 8.48 -15.53
C GLU A 535 20.88 7.13 -15.33
N HIS A 536 20.55 6.44 -16.43
CA HIS A 536 19.91 5.13 -16.38
C HIS A 536 20.85 4.06 -15.84
N LEU A 537 22.12 4.10 -16.27
CA LEU A 537 23.15 3.18 -15.80
C LEU A 537 23.50 3.41 -14.33
N GLU A 538 23.50 4.65 -13.86
CA GLU A 538 23.70 5.00 -12.45
C GLU A 538 22.55 4.51 -11.57
N THR A 539 21.33 4.64 -12.06
CA THR A 539 20.13 4.07 -11.42
C THR A 539 20.26 2.55 -11.29
N LEU A 540 20.59 1.85 -12.37
CA LEU A 540 20.77 0.39 -12.36
C LEU A 540 21.93 -0.05 -11.47
N ALA A 541 23.07 0.65 -11.52
CA ALA A 541 24.23 0.36 -10.68
C ALA A 541 23.87 0.48 -9.19
N SER A 542 23.09 1.51 -8.83
CA SER A 542 22.58 1.70 -7.48
C SER A 542 21.64 0.56 -7.05
N GLN A 543 20.68 0.18 -7.91
CA GLN A 543 19.77 -0.95 -7.63
C GLN A 543 20.52 -2.28 -7.45
N TYR A 544 21.51 -2.57 -8.31
CA TYR A 544 22.34 -3.77 -8.19
C TYR A 544 23.20 -3.73 -6.91
N PHE A 545 23.78 -2.58 -6.58
CA PHE A 545 24.57 -2.39 -5.36
C PHE A 545 23.73 -2.63 -4.10
N MET A 546 22.56 -2.01 -4.01
CA MET A 546 21.65 -2.15 -2.86
C MET A 546 21.09 -3.57 -2.71
N SER A 547 20.92 -4.29 -3.84
CA SER A 547 20.53 -5.71 -3.84
C SER A 547 21.70 -6.69 -3.67
N GLY A 548 22.92 -6.21 -3.37
CA GLY A 548 24.11 -7.03 -3.13
C GLY A 548 24.69 -7.70 -4.39
N ARG A 549 24.23 -7.33 -5.58
CA ARG A 549 24.67 -7.88 -6.88
C ARG A 549 25.84 -7.05 -7.43
N TYR A 550 26.96 -7.10 -6.71
CA TYR A 550 28.08 -6.17 -6.92
C TYR A 550 28.76 -6.28 -8.29
N ASP A 551 28.83 -7.46 -8.90
CA ASP A 551 29.40 -7.59 -10.26
C ASP A 551 28.57 -6.84 -11.31
N GLN A 552 27.25 -7.02 -11.29
CA GLN A 552 26.34 -6.29 -12.19
C GLN A 552 26.36 -4.78 -11.91
N ALA A 553 26.48 -4.40 -10.62
CA ALA A 553 26.64 -3.01 -10.24
C ALA A 553 27.93 -2.40 -10.82
N ARG A 554 29.05 -3.14 -10.74
CA ARG A 554 30.34 -2.71 -11.28
C ARG A 554 30.25 -2.50 -12.78
N ASP A 555 29.72 -3.48 -13.51
CA ASP A 555 29.63 -3.42 -14.97
C ASP A 555 28.77 -2.21 -15.43
N ALA A 556 27.67 -1.94 -14.74
CA ALA A 556 26.82 -0.77 -15.01
C ALA A 556 27.54 0.55 -14.67
N ALA A 557 28.21 0.63 -13.51
CA ALA A 557 28.94 1.83 -13.08
C ALA A 557 30.16 2.14 -13.97
N GLU A 558 30.90 1.13 -14.40
CA GLU A 558 32.02 1.29 -15.34
C GLU A 558 31.53 1.77 -16.70
N LYS A 559 30.47 1.16 -17.24
CA LYS A 559 29.85 1.62 -18.49
C LYS A 559 29.35 3.07 -18.38
N ARG A 560 28.77 3.43 -17.24
CA ARG A 560 28.36 4.82 -16.95
C ARG A 560 29.55 5.77 -17.01
N LEU A 561 30.66 5.45 -16.34
CA LEU A 561 31.86 6.28 -16.30
C LEU A 561 32.59 6.37 -17.64
N GLN A 562 32.54 5.31 -18.46
CA GLN A 562 33.04 5.34 -19.84
C GLN A 562 32.24 6.32 -20.72
N MET A 563 30.92 6.41 -20.50
CA MET A 563 30.06 7.35 -21.23
C MET A 563 30.20 8.78 -20.70
N GLN A 564 30.17 8.95 -19.38
CA GLN A 564 30.29 10.23 -18.72
C GLN A 564 30.93 10.05 -17.34
N ASP A 565 32.16 10.52 -17.23
CA ASP A 565 32.87 10.54 -15.98
C ASP A 565 32.28 11.61 -15.03
N SER A 566 32.15 11.27 -13.75
CA SER A 566 31.77 12.23 -12.72
C SER A 566 32.11 11.73 -11.31
N LEU A 567 32.28 12.66 -10.37
CA LEU A 567 32.62 12.35 -8.98
C LEU A 567 31.62 11.38 -8.34
N ASN A 568 30.31 11.60 -8.51
CA ASN A 568 29.28 10.72 -7.94
C ASN A 568 29.36 9.29 -8.48
N GLY A 569 29.66 9.10 -9.76
CA GLY A 569 29.78 7.74 -10.31
C GLY A 569 31.08 7.05 -9.91
N ARG A 570 32.18 7.81 -9.75
CA ARG A 570 33.43 7.27 -9.19
C ARG A 570 33.26 6.86 -7.73
N LEU A 571 32.49 7.64 -6.96
CA LEU A 571 32.13 7.30 -5.59
C LEU A 571 31.23 6.05 -5.53
N LEU A 572 30.21 5.96 -6.39
CA LEU A 572 29.40 4.75 -6.50
C LEU A 572 30.26 3.53 -6.86
N LEU A 573 31.15 3.65 -7.85
CA LEU A 573 32.09 2.59 -8.21
C LEU A 573 33.02 2.25 -7.03
N SER A 574 33.52 3.23 -6.28
CA SER A 574 34.34 3.00 -5.08
C SER A 574 33.61 2.14 -4.04
N ARG A 575 32.34 2.46 -3.76
CA ARG A 575 31.49 1.68 -2.84
C ARG A 575 31.21 0.27 -3.37
N ILE A 576 31.01 0.13 -4.68
CA ILE A 576 30.85 -1.18 -5.32
C ILE A 576 32.13 -2.02 -5.20
N GLN A 577 33.29 -1.42 -5.47
CA GLN A 577 34.59 -2.10 -5.34
C GLN A 577 34.86 -2.52 -3.90
N PHE A 578 34.43 -1.70 -2.92
CA PHE A 578 34.44 -2.11 -1.52
C PHE A 578 33.56 -3.35 -1.26
N GLY A 579 32.33 -3.37 -1.79
CA GLY A 579 31.44 -4.54 -1.71
C GLY A 579 32.02 -5.80 -2.34
N LEU A 580 32.77 -5.65 -3.44
CA LEU A 580 33.56 -6.70 -4.10
C LEU A 580 34.83 -7.09 -3.35
N GLN A 581 35.14 -6.43 -2.22
CA GLN A 581 36.36 -6.61 -1.44
C GLN A 581 37.65 -6.18 -2.14
N ASN A 582 37.54 -5.36 -3.20
CA ASN A 582 38.66 -4.72 -3.88
C ASN A 582 39.03 -3.42 -3.18
N TYR A 583 39.50 -3.51 -1.93
CA TYR A 583 39.71 -2.35 -1.05
C TYR A 583 40.75 -1.35 -1.56
N GLU A 584 41.77 -1.82 -2.27
CA GLU A 584 42.79 -0.93 -2.88
C GLU A 584 42.16 -0.03 -3.95
N GLU A 585 41.31 -0.61 -4.81
CA GLU A 585 40.61 0.14 -5.84
C GLU A 585 39.56 1.08 -5.23
N ALA A 586 38.86 0.63 -4.19
CA ALA A 586 37.95 1.48 -3.44
C ALA A 586 38.67 2.71 -2.86
N LEU A 587 39.87 2.56 -2.30
CA LEU A 587 40.70 3.67 -1.81
C LEU A 587 41.17 4.60 -2.94
N ARG A 588 41.64 4.01 -4.06
CA ARG A 588 42.13 4.77 -5.23
C ARG A 588 41.06 5.74 -5.73
N LEU A 589 39.80 5.32 -5.69
CA LEU A 589 38.66 6.11 -6.13
C LEU A 589 38.14 7.09 -5.05
N SER A 590 38.05 6.67 -3.78
CA SER A 590 37.42 7.50 -2.72
C SER A 590 38.30 8.60 -2.16
N ILE A 591 39.62 8.38 -1.99
CA ILE A 591 40.53 9.38 -1.39
C ILE A 591 40.58 10.70 -2.18
N PRO A 592 40.76 10.70 -3.52
CA PRO A 592 40.78 11.94 -4.29
C PRO A 592 39.47 12.72 -4.14
N ILE A 593 38.33 12.02 -4.09
CA ILE A 593 37.01 12.62 -3.92
C ILE A 593 36.91 13.27 -2.54
N TYR A 594 37.27 12.54 -1.47
CA TYR A 594 37.25 13.06 -0.11
C TYR A 594 38.13 14.31 0.03
N ARG A 595 39.37 14.27 -0.49
CA ARG A 595 40.30 15.41 -0.42
C ARG A 595 39.81 16.63 -1.20
N GLN A 596 39.07 16.42 -2.30
CA GLN A 596 38.59 17.50 -3.15
C GLN A 596 37.29 18.12 -2.61
N THR A 597 36.40 17.31 -2.04
CA THR A 597 35.01 17.71 -1.77
C THR A 597 34.61 17.63 -0.30
N PHE A 598 35.38 16.93 0.52
CA PHE A 598 35.02 16.54 1.88
C PHE A 598 33.73 15.72 1.94
N ASP A 599 33.37 15.02 0.86
CA ASP A 599 32.20 14.15 0.82
C ASP A 599 32.30 13.04 1.87
N ARG A 600 31.35 13.01 2.81
CA ARG A 600 31.36 12.06 3.94
C ARG A 600 31.29 10.60 3.49
N GLU A 601 30.54 10.29 2.44
CA GLU A 601 30.43 8.91 1.95
C GLU A 601 31.75 8.44 1.33
N ALA A 602 32.47 9.33 0.63
CA ALA A 602 33.82 9.07 0.17
C ALA A 602 34.78 8.85 1.35
N GLY A 603 34.73 9.71 2.37
CA GLY A 603 35.54 9.57 3.59
C GLY A 603 35.26 8.26 4.34
N LYS A 604 33.99 7.90 4.51
CA LYS A 604 33.55 6.64 5.11
C LYS A 604 34.05 5.44 4.32
N THR A 605 33.86 5.45 3.00
CA THR A 605 34.34 4.37 2.12
C THR A 605 35.85 4.21 2.22
N ALA A 606 36.61 5.31 2.22
CA ALA A 606 38.06 5.28 2.38
C ALA A 606 38.49 4.76 3.76
N ALA A 607 37.91 5.26 4.84
CA ALA A 607 38.21 4.81 6.21
C ALA A 607 37.94 3.32 6.40
N ALA A 608 36.78 2.84 5.92
CA ALA A 608 36.42 1.43 5.95
C ALA A 608 37.40 0.58 5.12
N SER A 609 37.82 1.07 3.96
CA SER A 609 38.78 0.36 3.09
C SER A 609 40.16 0.26 3.73
N TYR A 610 40.66 1.34 4.37
CA TYR A 610 41.90 1.30 5.13
C TYR A 610 41.82 0.32 6.31
N ALA A 611 40.72 0.33 7.05
CA ALA A 611 40.49 -0.61 8.14
C ALA A 611 40.45 -2.06 7.65
N ALA A 612 39.80 -2.33 6.52
CA ALA A 612 39.76 -3.66 5.90
C ALA A 612 41.16 -4.16 5.46
N LEU A 613 42.04 -3.26 5.04
CA LEU A 613 43.45 -3.53 4.73
C LEU A 613 44.36 -3.58 5.99
N ASN A 614 43.79 -3.45 7.19
CA ASN A 614 44.51 -3.34 8.46
C ASN A 614 45.43 -2.11 8.57
N ASN A 615 45.21 -1.07 7.76
CA ASN A 615 45.89 0.21 7.88
C ASN A 615 45.14 1.12 8.89
N TRP A 616 45.18 0.71 10.15
CA TRP A 616 44.39 1.33 11.22
C TRP A 616 44.74 2.80 11.46
N SER A 617 46.01 3.17 11.29
CA SER A 617 46.51 4.54 11.46
C SER A 617 45.86 5.51 10.49
N GLU A 618 45.85 5.17 9.20
CA GLU A 618 45.19 6.00 8.18
C GLU A 618 43.67 6.01 8.34
N ALA A 619 43.08 4.88 8.72
CA ALA A 619 41.64 4.80 9.00
C ALA A 619 41.22 5.77 10.11
N VAL A 620 41.96 5.80 11.23
CA VAL A 620 41.65 6.70 12.37
C VAL A 620 41.73 8.16 11.97
N VAL A 621 42.70 8.57 11.15
CA VAL A 621 42.83 9.97 10.70
C VAL A 621 41.56 10.42 9.99
N LEU A 622 41.04 9.61 9.07
CA LEU A 622 39.79 9.92 8.38
C LEU A 622 38.56 9.87 9.32
N LEU A 623 38.52 8.93 10.24
CA LEU A 623 37.39 8.77 11.18
C LEU A 623 37.32 9.93 12.18
N GLU A 624 38.45 10.37 12.74
CA GLU A 624 38.50 11.56 13.58
C GLU A 624 38.01 12.79 12.82
N ASP A 625 38.37 12.92 11.54
CA ASP A 625 37.92 14.05 10.72
C ASP A 625 36.41 14.03 10.51
N LEU A 626 35.84 12.88 10.13
CA LEU A 626 34.39 12.70 10.00
C LEU A 626 33.63 12.98 11.30
N LEU A 627 34.20 12.63 12.47
CA LEU A 627 33.54 12.83 13.76
C LEU A 627 33.51 14.28 14.23
N LYS A 628 34.30 15.19 13.64
CA LYS A 628 34.22 16.62 13.95
C LYS A 628 32.89 17.23 13.50
N GLU A 629 32.34 16.73 12.40
CA GLU A 629 31.11 17.27 11.81
C GLU A 629 29.85 16.59 12.36
N ALA A 630 29.85 15.26 12.46
CA ALA A 630 28.69 14.50 12.92
C ALA A 630 29.08 13.20 13.63
N GLN A 631 28.44 12.93 14.77
CA GLN A 631 28.66 11.74 15.59
C GLN A 631 27.75 10.58 15.15
N GLU A 632 28.09 9.96 14.03
CA GLU A 632 27.40 8.78 13.51
C GLU A 632 27.83 7.49 14.24
N ILE A 633 26.86 6.66 14.66
CA ILE A 633 27.12 5.39 15.36
C ILE A 633 28.13 4.50 14.59
N PRO A 634 28.00 4.27 13.27
CA PRO A 634 28.97 3.44 12.55
C PRO A 634 30.39 4.02 12.58
N VAL A 635 30.53 5.34 12.45
CA VAL A 635 31.82 6.05 12.50
C VAL A 635 32.47 5.91 13.88
N LEU A 636 31.69 6.08 14.96
CA LEU A 636 32.14 5.84 16.33
C LEU A 636 32.59 4.38 16.54
N ASN A 637 31.83 3.42 16.03
CA ASN A 637 32.15 2.00 16.15
C ASN A 637 33.47 1.66 15.49
N LEU A 638 33.67 2.08 14.23
CA LEU A 638 34.89 1.80 13.50
C LEU A 638 36.09 2.53 14.13
N ALA A 639 35.92 3.78 14.60
CA ALA A 639 36.97 4.51 15.30
C ALA A 639 37.42 3.76 16.57
N GLY A 640 36.45 3.34 17.40
CA GLY A 640 36.71 2.55 18.60
C GLY A 640 37.46 1.24 18.30
N GLU A 641 37.05 0.50 17.27
CA GLU A 641 37.76 -0.71 16.82
C GLU A 641 39.19 -0.40 16.36
N CYS A 642 39.38 0.62 15.51
CA CYS A 642 40.69 0.98 15.00
C CYS A 642 41.67 1.37 16.12
N TYR A 643 41.25 2.19 17.10
CA TYR A 643 42.12 2.50 18.25
C TYR A 643 42.45 1.28 19.11
N LEU A 644 41.50 0.34 19.27
CA LEU A 644 41.81 -0.93 19.97
C LEU A 644 42.86 -1.73 19.22
N LYS A 645 42.82 -1.77 17.88
CA LYS A 645 43.83 -2.45 17.06
C LYS A 645 45.18 -1.75 17.11
N LEU A 646 45.20 -0.44 17.27
CA LEU A 646 46.42 0.36 17.52
C LEU A 646 46.90 0.28 18.98
N ASN A 647 46.25 -0.51 19.85
CA ASN A 647 46.55 -0.61 21.27
C ASN A 647 46.42 0.74 22.04
N GLN A 648 45.65 1.69 21.49
CA GLN A 648 45.39 2.99 22.11
C GLN A 648 44.10 2.93 22.94
N ILE A 649 44.11 2.09 23.98
CA ILE A 649 42.91 1.72 24.76
C ILE A 649 42.17 2.94 25.33
N GLN A 650 42.92 3.92 25.85
CA GLN A 650 42.33 5.13 26.44
C GLN A 650 41.57 5.97 25.40
N ARG A 651 41.99 5.94 24.14
CA ARG A 651 41.31 6.63 23.04
C ARG A 651 40.13 5.84 22.50
N ALA A 652 40.17 4.50 22.54
CA ALA A 652 39.07 3.67 22.07
C ALA A 652 37.81 3.76 22.95
N LEU A 653 37.98 3.79 24.28
CA LEU A 653 36.88 3.70 25.24
C LEU A 653 35.78 4.78 25.04
N PRO A 654 36.10 6.08 24.90
CA PRO A 654 35.08 7.11 24.68
C PRO A 654 34.19 6.85 23.47
N PHE A 655 34.74 6.37 22.36
CA PHE A 655 33.96 6.11 21.13
C PHE A 655 33.00 4.93 21.31
N LEU A 656 33.46 3.83 21.91
CA LEU A 656 32.63 2.64 22.17
C LEU A 656 31.51 2.94 23.18
N GLN A 657 31.83 3.67 24.25
CA GLN A 657 30.85 4.10 25.24
C GLN A 657 29.82 5.06 24.63
N LYS A 658 30.26 6.03 23.84
CA LYS A 658 29.36 6.98 23.17
C LYS A 658 28.43 6.27 22.19
N SER A 659 28.95 5.33 21.41
CA SER A 659 28.14 4.52 20.52
C SER A 659 27.05 3.74 21.26
N LEU A 660 27.40 3.07 22.37
CA LEU A 660 26.44 2.33 23.20
C LEU A 660 25.45 3.24 23.94
N GLN A 661 25.83 4.49 24.22
CA GLN A 661 24.91 5.50 24.75
C GLN A 661 23.84 5.88 23.71
N LEU A 662 24.23 6.02 22.44
CA LEU A 662 23.32 6.38 21.35
C LEU A 662 22.45 5.20 20.92
N ASN A 663 23.00 3.99 20.91
CA ASN A 663 22.26 2.77 20.68
C ASN A 663 22.77 1.64 21.61
N PRO A 664 22.04 1.31 22.68
CA PRO A 664 22.44 0.24 23.59
C PRO A 664 22.45 -1.16 22.96
N ASP A 665 21.69 -1.40 21.89
CA ASP A 665 21.51 -2.72 21.28
C ASP A 665 22.59 -3.04 20.23
N GLN A 666 23.84 -3.14 20.69
CA GLN A 666 25.00 -3.42 19.86
C GLN A 666 25.90 -4.49 20.49
N PRO A 667 25.57 -5.79 20.39
CA PRO A 667 26.28 -6.85 21.10
C PRO A 667 27.77 -6.93 20.76
N ALA A 668 28.14 -6.70 19.49
CA ALA A 668 29.54 -6.70 19.07
C ALA A 668 30.35 -5.55 19.72
N ILE A 669 29.73 -4.38 19.88
CA ILE A 669 30.36 -3.20 20.49
C ILE A 669 30.48 -3.37 22.00
N ARG A 670 29.51 -4.02 22.65
CA ARG A 670 29.62 -4.41 24.07
C ARG A 670 30.81 -5.34 24.31
N GLU A 671 31.04 -6.31 23.42
CA GLU A 671 32.21 -7.20 23.52
C GLU A 671 33.53 -6.46 23.29
N LEU A 672 33.59 -5.54 22.31
CA LEU A 672 34.77 -4.68 22.11
C LEU A 672 35.03 -3.79 23.33
N LEU A 673 33.99 -3.25 23.97
CA LEU A 673 34.12 -2.44 25.18
C LEU A 673 34.69 -3.28 26.34
N LYS A 674 34.18 -4.49 26.56
CA LYS A 674 34.75 -5.42 27.56
C LYS A 674 36.20 -5.77 27.27
N GLU A 675 36.56 -6.01 26.01
CA GLU A 675 37.95 -6.25 25.60
C GLU A 675 38.84 -5.04 25.94
N ALA A 676 38.38 -3.83 25.65
CA ALA A 676 39.07 -2.58 25.97
C ALA A 676 39.27 -2.41 27.48
N GLU A 677 38.23 -2.63 28.27
CA GLU A 677 38.28 -2.53 29.73
C GLU A 677 39.25 -3.54 30.35
N ARG A 678 39.25 -4.78 29.85
CA ARG A 678 40.19 -5.81 30.30
C ARG A 678 41.64 -5.44 29.98
N LYS A 679 41.90 -4.88 28.79
CA LYS A 679 43.24 -4.41 28.39
C LYS A 679 43.70 -3.15 29.14
N LYS A 680 42.77 -2.36 29.70
CA LYS A 680 43.08 -1.19 30.55
C LYS A 680 43.57 -1.59 31.95
N GLN A 681 43.31 -2.81 32.42
CA GLN A 681 43.72 -3.32 33.74
C GLN A 681 44.88 -4.34 33.72
N PRO A 682 46.09 -4.04 33.18
CA PRO A 682 47.19 -5.02 33.24
C PRO A 682 47.85 -5.19 34.63
N ASP A 683 47.65 -4.29 35.61
CA ASP A 683 48.50 -4.21 36.83
C ASP A 683 47.78 -4.42 38.19
N MET A 684 46.64 -5.11 38.26
CA MET A 684 46.05 -5.50 39.57
C MET A 684 46.20 -6.98 39.93
N LEU A 685 46.99 -7.74 39.15
CA LEU A 685 47.33 -9.15 39.39
C LEU A 685 48.85 -9.36 39.18
N LYS A 686 49.67 -8.69 39.99
CA LYS A 686 51.04 -9.07 40.29
C LYS A 686 51.32 -8.90 41.77
#